data_AF-A0A0B3ARM6-F1
#
_entry.id   AF-A0A0B3ARM6-F1
#
_cell.length_a   1.000
_cell.length_b   1.000
_cell.length_c   1.000
_cell.angle_alpha   90.00
_cell.angle_beta   90.00
_cell.angle_gamma   90.00
#
_symmetry.space_group_name_H-M   'P 1'
#
loop_
_entity.id
_entity.type
_entity.pdbx_description
1 polymer ?
#
loop_
_entity_poly.entity_id
_entity_poly.type
_entity_poly.pdbx_seq_one_letter_code
_entity_poly.pdbx_strand_id
1 'polypeptide(L)'
;MKGGLKKIKMKINFRKISAVAASLIMTGMSAGFAAAANYPAPFVEAGVANAAIVSGSGTGVSALDAVEAGNIQANLNLGVTSTSSTLTGENVVQLDKASDKINLGDALNGPFGATVDDADLDLLKDVVYTAEDSDTFDAEQRVTLGSPKLSHFRDSDYESLAGLSDKTPTIGINISDGQLVMNYTLDFLDDAESDVVSSELDDLEGSFLPLFGKQFYISDWDNGTVNNQAGKLTLLDSGTKGVVKEGEVTTVTLGATSYDVAIDYIDADSTALSVNGVITSDLLEGETEKLADGTYVGVTDVRRLEVGGEIGTVEFSLGVGKLELTHGDEIKLNGDTVSDVRAFMRKSAPSSGVEKIDYIALEWKADDELFLTPKSEITLPGMGGLKFSMTEFVRPTEDKLTIAGDGDTNVKITLPIKDGTATIPLLYGNATGDFAGVGKNYDERLATSPTTRLTFWSKKNNLDYHKYFVATYNDSDTAESYLLELKPREETGVRNETDVLNKVTGETISSKKAGDSVKIGDVSFDIEFVHVNSTDKYVNITAGTNVNFNTVFSVGGLKVWLPYRVSKATNSTFGEGDDLDGAGGETNTIFGVYPVADTAIGAINFTNVTDLGAGGSAGHSWDTYYLSMVGEDKDDNIASGPYFAVRLDPNADGDIEIDQINNSVGAFAGSGGGTGKEQGTTSIYEAYVVGSAAGGGDIAPKILHYTKPDRDYAEVYYPTGASQSYAKVFLTDISAVSVPEGGAVLVKDTEVSSVATKNLIIVGGSCINSAANASCWL
;
A
#
# COMPACT_ATOMS: atom_id res chain seq x y z
N MET A 1 -0.41 71.69 22.15
CA MET A 1 -0.81 71.09 20.84
C MET A 1 -1.11 69.62 21.08
N LYS A 2 -2.33 69.20 20.75
CA LYS A 2 -2.80 67.80 20.79
C LYS A 2 -2.16 67.04 19.63
N GLY A 3 -1.45 65.95 19.90
CA GLY A 3 -1.06 64.94 18.91
C GLY A 3 -1.65 63.60 19.33
N GLY A 4 -2.77 63.21 18.72
CA GLY A 4 -3.50 61.98 19.05
C GLY A 4 -2.83 60.74 18.45
N LEU A 5 -2.57 59.74 19.29
CA LEU A 5 -2.31 58.37 18.87
C LEU A 5 -3.64 57.75 18.39
N LYS A 6 -3.71 57.52 17.08
CA LYS A 6 -4.83 56.87 16.42
C LYS A 6 -4.71 55.36 16.66
N LYS A 7 -5.46 54.82 17.63
CA LYS A 7 -5.66 53.36 17.76
C LYS A 7 -6.28 52.85 16.45
N ILE A 8 -5.52 52.10 15.67
CA ILE A 8 -6.05 51.33 14.55
C ILE A 8 -6.81 50.15 15.16
N LYS A 9 -8.14 50.25 15.22
CA LYS A 9 -9.01 49.12 15.52
C LYS A 9 -9.01 48.21 14.29
N MET A 10 -8.33 47.07 14.35
CA MET A 10 -8.55 45.97 13.41
C MET A 10 -9.98 45.44 13.63
N LYS A 11 -10.82 45.49 12.59
CA LYS A 11 -12.15 44.85 12.60
C LYS A 11 -11.99 43.42 12.09
N ILE A 12 -12.05 42.44 13.00
CA ILE A 12 -12.16 41.02 12.65
C ILE A 12 -13.64 40.74 12.35
N ASN A 13 -13.96 40.27 11.14
CA ASN A 13 -15.31 39.90 10.75
C ASN A 13 -15.53 38.40 11.03
N PHE A 14 -16.23 38.07 12.13
CA PHE A 14 -16.72 36.71 12.35
C PHE A 14 -17.95 36.46 11.47
N ARG A 15 -17.89 35.46 10.59
CA ARG A 15 -19.07 34.94 9.89
C ARG A 15 -19.42 33.58 10.51
N LYS A 16 -20.58 33.50 11.16
CA LYS A 16 -21.12 32.22 11.65
C LYS A 16 -21.63 31.44 10.45
N ILE A 17 -21.10 30.24 10.21
CA ILE A 17 -21.62 29.29 9.23
C ILE A 17 -22.09 28.07 10.02
N SER A 18 -23.39 27.78 9.96
CA SER A 18 -23.92 26.51 10.46
C SER A 18 -23.61 25.44 9.43
N ALA A 19 -22.89 24.40 9.81
CA ALA A 19 -22.70 23.20 8.98
C ALA A 19 -24.08 22.52 8.83
N VAL A 20 -24.70 22.70 7.68
CA VAL A 20 -25.86 21.90 7.26
C VAL A 20 -25.62 21.54 5.80
N ALA A 21 -25.36 20.24 5.59
CA ALA A 21 -25.52 19.46 4.36
C ALA A 21 -25.26 20.16 3.01
N ALA A 22 -24.18 19.76 2.33
CA ALA A 22 -24.04 19.96 0.88
C ALA A 22 -23.35 18.75 0.23
N SER A 23 -24.04 17.60 0.26
CA SER A 23 -23.88 16.56 -0.75
C SER A 23 -24.45 17.08 -2.08
N LEU A 24 -23.88 16.61 -3.20
CA LEU A 24 -24.24 16.85 -4.62
C LEU A 24 -23.54 18.04 -5.29
N ILE A 25 -22.48 17.75 -6.04
CA ILE A 25 -22.33 18.02 -7.49
C ILE A 25 -21.20 17.09 -8.00
N MET A 26 -21.58 15.99 -8.65
CA MET A 26 -20.74 15.25 -9.60
C MET A 26 -21.67 14.68 -10.68
N THR A 27 -21.97 15.50 -11.69
CA THR A 27 -22.65 15.01 -12.89
C THR A 27 -21.81 15.38 -14.10
N GLY A 28 -21.03 14.40 -14.57
CA GLY A 28 -20.58 14.32 -15.95
C GLY A 28 -19.24 14.97 -16.29
N MET A 29 -18.12 14.39 -15.88
CA MET A 29 -16.86 14.41 -16.67
C MET A 29 -16.18 13.04 -16.56
N SER A 30 -15.98 12.40 -17.72
CA SER A 30 -15.46 11.05 -17.90
C SER A 30 -13.92 11.01 -17.94
N ALA A 31 -13.36 10.03 -17.23
CA ALA A 31 -12.09 9.31 -17.43
C ALA A 31 -10.80 10.11 -17.75
N GLY A 32 -9.88 10.14 -16.76
CA GLY A 32 -8.50 10.59 -16.90
C GLY A 32 -8.27 11.97 -16.25
N PHE A 33 -7.57 11.98 -15.12
CA PHE A 33 -7.50 13.02 -14.08
C PHE A 33 -8.66 12.95 -13.08
N ALA A 34 -8.35 12.48 -11.87
CA ALA A 34 -9.11 12.80 -10.68
C ALA A 34 -8.99 14.31 -10.44
N ALA A 35 -9.89 15.10 -11.03
CA ALA A 35 -10.13 16.45 -10.55
C ALA A 35 -10.85 16.30 -9.21
N ALA A 36 -10.06 16.22 -8.13
CA ALA A 36 -10.56 16.47 -6.79
C ALA A 36 -11.35 17.80 -6.81
N ALA A 37 -12.50 17.83 -6.13
CA ALA A 37 -13.28 19.05 -6.00
C ALA A 37 -12.46 20.08 -5.20
N ASN A 38 -11.66 20.89 -5.88
CA ASN A 38 -10.82 21.89 -5.22
C ASN A 38 -11.72 22.93 -4.53
N TYR A 39 -11.67 22.98 -3.20
CA TYR A 39 -12.23 24.08 -2.44
C TYR A 39 -11.63 25.41 -2.93
N PRO A 40 -12.42 26.45 -3.22
CA PRO A 40 -11.86 27.72 -3.65
C PRO A 40 -11.18 28.46 -2.49
N ALA A 41 -10.29 29.40 -2.82
CA ALA A 41 -9.76 30.35 -1.84
C ALA A 41 -10.91 30.98 -1.02
N PRO A 42 -10.79 31.08 0.32
CA PRO A 42 -9.56 31.05 1.10
C PRO A 42 -9.14 29.68 1.67
N PHE A 43 -9.84 28.58 1.34
CA PHE A 43 -9.62 27.29 2.01
C PHE A 43 -8.50 26.45 1.38
N VAL A 44 -8.42 26.43 0.05
CA VAL A 44 -7.31 25.83 -0.70
C VAL A 44 -6.80 26.85 -1.73
N GLU A 45 -5.49 27.03 -1.78
CA GLU A 45 -4.80 27.95 -2.69
C GLU A 45 -3.63 27.21 -3.34
N ALA A 46 -3.59 27.17 -4.67
CA ALA A 46 -2.57 26.45 -5.45
C ALA A 46 -2.41 24.94 -5.10
N GLY A 47 -3.50 24.28 -4.70
CA GLY A 47 -3.49 22.84 -4.36
C GLY A 47 -2.99 22.54 -2.94
N VAL A 48 -2.74 23.57 -2.13
CA VAL A 48 -2.32 23.50 -0.72
C VAL A 48 -3.43 24.12 0.15
N ALA A 49 -3.71 23.53 1.31
CA ALA A 49 -4.68 24.10 2.22
C ALA A 49 -4.17 25.41 2.84
N ASN A 50 -4.94 26.49 2.66
CA ASN A 50 -4.70 27.79 3.26
C ASN A 50 -5.63 28.03 4.47
N ALA A 51 -6.06 26.95 5.12
CA ALA A 51 -6.83 26.97 6.35
C ALA A 51 -6.17 26.09 7.44
N ALA A 52 -6.31 26.50 8.69
CA ALA A 52 -6.03 25.71 9.88
C ALA A 52 -7.30 25.60 10.71
N ILE A 53 -7.49 24.45 11.35
CA ILE A 53 -8.63 24.17 12.19
C ILE A 53 -8.15 24.19 13.63
N VAL A 54 -8.94 24.81 14.50
CA VAL A 54 -8.61 24.99 15.90
C VAL A 54 -9.71 24.34 16.71
N SER A 55 -9.37 23.28 17.45
CA SER A 55 -10.26 22.64 18.41
C SER A 55 -9.93 23.08 19.84
N GLY A 56 -10.92 23.02 20.72
CA GLY A 56 -10.73 23.38 22.11
C GLY A 56 -9.94 22.30 22.86
N SER A 57 -9.16 22.71 23.84
CA SER A 57 -8.50 21.81 24.78
C SER A 57 -8.79 22.20 26.24
N GLY A 58 -8.75 21.23 27.16
CA GLY A 58 -8.90 21.47 28.60
C GLY A 58 -10.25 21.06 29.22
N THR A 59 -10.43 21.41 30.50
CA THR A 59 -11.61 21.04 31.30
C THR A 59 -12.88 21.72 30.78
N GLY A 60 -13.91 20.92 30.49
CA GLY A 60 -15.20 21.39 29.98
C GLY A 60 -15.32 21.51 28.46
N VAL A 61 -14.34 21.01 27.70
CA VAL A 61 -14.44 20.87 26.23
C VAL A 61 -15.00 19.49 25.88
N SER A 62 -15.91 19.42 24.92
CA SER A 62 -16.46 18.13 24.48
C SER A 62 -15.46 17.37 23.61
N ALA A 63 -15.30 16.07 23.83
CA ALA A 63 -14.54 15.21 22.92
C ALA A 63 -15.09 15.24 21.48
N LEU A 64 -16.40 15.51 21.31
CA LEU A 64 -17.04 15.64 20.00
C LEU A 64 -16.54 16.86 19.20
N ASP A 65 -16.06 17.92 19.87
CA ASP A 65 -15.52 19.10 19.17
C ASP A 65 -14.22 18.75 18.42
N ALA A 66 -13.39 17.87 19.00
CA ALA A 66 -12.18 17.37 18.35
C ALA A 66 -12.51 16.40 17.19
N VAL A 67 -13.51 15.53 17.37
CA VAL A 67 -14.00 14.63 16.32
C VAL A 67 -14.53 15.42 15.12
N GLU A 68 -15.38 16.43 15.34
CA GLU A 68 -15.92 17.25 14.25
C GLU A 68 -14.86 18.14 13.60
N ALA A 69 -13.88 18.62 14.38
CA ALA A 69 -12.73 19.31 13.83
C ALA A 69 -11.90 18.41 12.90
N GLY A 70 -11.72 17.13 13.28
CA GLY A 70 -11.13 16.09 12.44
C GLY A 70 -11.93 15.84 11.16
N ASN A 71 -13.27 15.76 11.24
CA ASN A 71 -14.14 15.59 10.07
C ASN A 71 -14.01 16.76 9.08
N ILE A 72 -13.97 18.00 9.58
CA ILE A 72 -13.77 19.20 8.75
C ILE A 72 -12.37 19.19 8.11
N GLN A 73 -11.35 18.75 8.85
CA GLN A 73 -9.99 18.62 8.36
C GLN A 73 -9.90 17.59 7.24
N ALA A 74 -10.44 16.40 7.46
CA ALA A 74 -10.50 15.32 6.48
C ALA A 74 -11.19 15.80 5.19
N ASN A 75 -12.32 16.50 5.32
CA ASN A 75 -13.04 17.01 4.17
C ASN A 75 -12.26 18.09 3.40
N LEU A 76 -11.61 19.04 4.08
CA LEU A 76 -10.76 20.04 3.44
C LEU A 76 -9.56 19.42 2.73
N ASN A 77 -9.00 18.37 3.31
CA ASN A 77 -7.85 17.65 2.76
C ASN A 77 -8.20 16.87 1.49
N LEU A 78 -9.48 16.56 1.22
CA LEU A 78 -9.92 16.02 -0.08
C LEU A 78 -9.64 16.98 -1.25
N GLY A 79 -9.45 18.28 -0.99
CA GLY A 79 -9.13 19.29 -2.00
C GLY A 79 -7.63 19.56 -2.21
N VAL A 80 -6.73 18.80 -1.54
CA VAL A 80 -5.27 18.99 -1.58
C VAL A 80 -4.65 17.99 -2.55
N THR A 81 -3.70 18.42 -3.38
CA THR A 81 -3.16 17.62 -4.50
C THR A 81 -1.84 16.90 -4.20
N SER A 82 -1.45 16.77 -2.93
CA SER A 82 -0.18 16.16 -2.52
C SER A 82 -0.24 14.63 -2.55
N THR A 83 0.77 13.99 -3.14
CA THR A 83 0.94 12.52 -3.17
C THR A 83 1.68 11.95 -1.96
N SER A 84 2.18 12.82 -1.08
CA SER A 84 2.81 12.49 0.18
C SER A 84 1.91 12.97 1.31
N SER A 85 1.72 12.15 2.34
CA SER A 85 1.08 12.54 3.58
C SER A 85 1.99 12.25 4.76
N THR A 86 1.86 13.06 5.79
CA THR A 86 2.54 12.90 7.07
C THR A 86 1.47 12.99 8.13
N LEU A 87 1.26 11.91 8.88
CA LEU A 87 0.46 11.99 10.08
C LEU A 87 1.22 12.82 11.12
N THR A 88 0.56 13.84 11.64
CA THR A 88 1.10 14.69 12.70
C THR A 88 0.24 14.48 13.95
N GLY A 89 0.86 14.01 15.03
CA GLY A 89 0.25 13.74 16.34
C GLY A 89 1.30 13.18 17.30
N GLU A 90 1.08 13.28 18.60
CA GLU A 90 2.03 12.81 19.63
C GLU A 90 2.07 11.26 19.75
N ASN A 91 1.09 10.54 19.18
CA ASN A 91 1.01 9.07 19.19
C ASN A 91 0.82 8.51 17.76
N VAL A 92 1.89 8.47 16.97
CA VAL A 92 1.85 7.95 15.60
C VAL A 92 3.07 7.08 15.35
N VAL A 93 2.86 5.83 14.95
CA VAL A 93 3.91 4.97 14.41
C VAL A 93 3.64 4.66 12.95
N GLN A 94 4.64 4.86 12.09
CA GLN A 94 4.62 4.38 10.71
C GLN A 94 5.12 2.94 10.69
N LEU A 95 4.33 2.03 10.15
CA LEU A 95 4.63 0.59 10.11
C LEU A 95 5.58 0.23 8.96
N ASP A 96 6.61 1.05 8.76
CA ASP A 96 7.73 0.74 7.88
C ASP A 96 9.05 1.30 8.45
N LYS A 97 10.16 1.00 7.79
CA LYS A 97 11.49 1.54 8.12
C LYS A 97 11.98 2.44 7.00
N ALA A 98 13.02 3.22 7.27
CA ALA A 98 13.66 4.02 6.22
C ALA A 98 14.28 3.14 5.12
N SER A 99 14.81 1.97 5.49
CA SER A 99 15.48 1.01 4.60
C SER A 99 14.55 -0.08 4.05
N ASP A 100 13.32 -0.18 4.55
CA ASP A 100 12.41 -1.27 4.22
C ASP A 100 10.96 -0.76 4.26
N LYS A 101 10.26 -0.83 3.14
CA LYS A 101 8.95 -0.20 2.92
C LYS A 101 7.88 -1.26 2.77
N ILE A 102 6.61 -0.91 2.98
CA ILE A 102 5.51 -1.84 2.66
C ILE A 102 5.28 -1.78 1.14
N ASN A 103 5.93 -2.67 0.42
CA ASN A 103 5.77 -2.84 -1.02
C ASN A 103 4.56 -3.73 -1.34
N LEU A 104 4.16 -3.74 -2.62
CA LEU A 104 3.02 -4.54 -3.06
C LEU A 104 3.31 -6.04 -2.90
N GLY A 105 2.48 -6.74 -2.14
CA GLY A 105 2.64 -8.15 -1.78
C GLY A 105 3.17 -8.38 -0.36
N ASP A 106 3.67 -7.34 0.30
CA ASP A 106 4.18 -7.44 1.67
C ASP A 106 3.05 -7.55 2.69
N ALA A 107 3.33 -8.27 3.77
CA ALA A 107 2.45 -8.35 4.93
C ALA A 107 2.65 -7.12 5.83
N LEU A 108 1.58 -6.68 6.49
CA LEU A 108 1.59 -5.56 7.43
C LEU A 108 2.63 -5.70 8.55
N ASN A 109 2.91 -6.94 8.97
CA ASN A 109 3.89 -7.28 10.00
C ASN A 109 5.32 -7.56 9.47
N GLY A 110 5.60 -7.23 8.21
CA GLY A 110 6.90 -7.50 7.57
C GLY A 110 7.95 -6.40 7.82
N PRO A 111 7.89 -5.26 7.11
CA PRO A 111 8.97 -4.27 7.11
C PRO A 111 9.27 -3.66 8.50
N PHE A 112 8.23 -3.29 9.23
CA PHE A 112 8.35 -2.79 10.60
C PHE A 112 8.76 -3.90 11.57
N GLY A 113 8.12 -5.05 11.44
CA GLY A 113 8.14 -6.15 12.41
C GLY A 113 6.72 -6.45 12.88
N ALA A 114 6.58 -7.49 13.71
CA ALA A 114 5.28 -7.96 14.17
C ALA A 114 4.78 -7.27 15.44
N THR A 115 5.60 -6.49 16.14
CA THR A 115 5.25 -5.93 17.44
C THR A 115 5.47 -4.42 17.45
N VAL A 116 4.54 -3.70 18.07
CA VAL A 116 4.61 -2.28 18.42
C VAL A 116 4.50 -2.18 19.93
N ASP A 117 5.39 -1.45 20.59
CA ASP A 117 5.48 -1.34 22.05
C ASP A 117 5.70 0.13 22.52
N ASP A 118 6.18 0.31 23.75
CA ASP A 118 6.42 1.61 24.38
C ASP A 118 7.45 2.48 23.65
N ALA A 119 8.39 1.86 22.93
CA ALA A 119 9.42 2.56 22.18
C ALA A 119 8.85 3.21 20.90
N ASP A 120 7.73 2.68 20.42
CA ASP A 120 7.12 3.05 19.15
C ASP A 120 5.88 3.94 19.32
N LEU A 121 5.06 3.67 20.34
CA LEU A 121 3.80 4.35 20.56
C LEU A 121 3.58 4.65 22.04
N ASP A 122 3.58 5.94 22.39
CA ASP A 122 3.40 6.45 23.75
C ASP A 122 2.12 5.96 24.46
N LEU A 123 1.09 5.56 23.68
CA LEU A 123 -0.14 4.93 24.16
C LEU A 123 0.10 3.55 24.82
N LEU A 124 1.17 2.86 24.43
CA LEU A 124 1.56 1.53 24.86
C LEU A 124 2.71 1.56 25.88
N LYS A 125 2.88 2.68 26.60
CA LYS A 125 3.89 2.77 27.65
C LYS A 125 3.75 1.67 28.68
N ASP A 126 4.89 1.21 29.18
CA ASP A 126 4.94 0.39 30.38
C ASP A 126 4.24 1.11 31.53
N VAL A 127 3.52 0.34 32.33
CA VAL A 127 2.66 0.83 33.40
C VAL A 127 2.94 0.07 34.68
N VAL A 128 2.75 0.77 35.79
CA VAL A 128 2.71 0.14 37.11
C VAL A 128 1.25 0.04 37.49
N TYR A 129 0.74 -1.17 37.60
CA TYR A 129 -0.58 -1.45 38.14
C TYR A 129 -0.49 -1.48 39.66
N THR A 130 -1.47 -0.86 40.35
CA THR A 130 -1.55 -0.82 41.82
C THR A 130 -2.88 -1.41 42.24
N ALA A 131 -2.82 -2.55 42.93
CA ALA A 131 -3.97 -3.26 43.47
C ALA A 131 -4.57 -2.52 44.70
N GLU A 132 -5.75 -2.94 45.17
CA GLU A 132 -6.44 -2.26 46.28
C GLU A 132 -5.69 -2.37 47.61
N ASP A 133 -5.00 -3.49 47.83
CA ASP A 133 -4.12 -3.74 48.98
C ASP A 133 -2.81 -2.92 48.96
N SER A 134 -2.61 -2.12 47.91
CA SER A 134 -1.42 -1.30 47.62
C SER A 134 -0.19 -2.05 47.12
N ASP A 135 -0.32 -3.34 46.76
CA ASP A 135 0.71 -4.04 46.03
C ASP A 135 0.82 -3.50 44.60
N THR A 136 2.04 -3.52 44.05
CA THR A 136 2.35 -2.92 42.75
C THR A 136 2.99 -3.93 41.83
N PHE A 137 2.53 -3.96 40.57
CA PHE A 137 2.97 -4.90 39.56
C PHE A 137 3.41 -4.13 38.30
N ASP A 138 4.63 -4.36 37.87
CA ASP A 138 5.13 -3.81 36.60
C ASP A 138 4.47 -4.57 35.43
N ALA A 139 3.99 -3.84 34.43
CA ALA A 139 3.35 -4.43 33.27
C ALA A 139 3.74 -3.72 31.96
N GLU A 140 3.95 -4.51 30.91
CA GLU A 140 4.26 -4.05 29.56
C GLU A 140 3.00 -4.08 28.69
N GLN A 141 2.82 -3.07 27.85
CA GLN A 141 1.76 -3.02 26.86
C GLN A 141 2.34 -3.19 25.45
N ARG A 142 1.74 -4.05 24.63
CA ARG A 142 2.18 -4.24 23.25
C ARG A 142 1.04 -4.59 22.31
N VAL A 143 1.25 -4.31 21.03
CA VAL A 143 0.39 -4.74 19.93
C VAL A 143 1.17 -5.68 19.04
N THR A 144 0.67 -6.89 18.83
CA THR A 144 1.16 -7.81 17.81
C THR A 144 0.29 -7.71 16.56
N LEU A 145 0.88 -7.34 15.43
CA LEU A 145 0.22 -7.14 14.15
C LEU A 145 -0.13 -8.47 13.47
N GLY A 146 -1.30 -8.51 12.84
CA GLY A 146 -1.67 -9.55 11.88
C GLY A 146 -0.81 -9.49 10.61
N SER A 147 -1.01 -10.46 9.72
CA SER A 147 -0.27 -10.56 8.44
C SER A 147 -1.10 -10.30 7.16
N PRO A 148 -2.12 -9.41 7.15
CA PRO A 148 -2.80 -9.09 5.91
C PRO A 148 -1.82 -8.36 4.97
N LYS A 149 -2.03 -8.53 3.66
CA LYS A 149 -1.05 -8.10 2.64
C LYS A 149 -1.52 -6.88 1.88
N LEU A 150 -0.59 -5.98 1.57
CA LEU A 150 -0.83 -4.94 0.58
C LEU A 150 -1.01 -5.60 -0.78
N SER A 151 -2.16 -5.37 -1.41
CA SER A 151 -2.56 -6.08 -2.62
C SER A 151 -3.29 -5.19 -3.61
N HIS A 152 -3.31 -5.63 -4.85
CA HIS A 152 -4.12 -5.06 -5.91
C HIS A 152 -5.40 -5.88 -6.05
N PHE A 153 -6.52 -5.29 -5.64
CA PHE A 153 -7.81 -5.96 -5.58
C PHE A 153 -8.90 -5.16 -6.30
N ARG A 154 -10.05 -5.83 -6.45
CA ARG A 154 -11.30 -5.21 -6.88
C ARG A 154 -12.39 -5.93 -6.11
N ASP A 155 -13.15 -5.17 -5.34
CA ASP A 155 -14.12 -5.73 -4.40
C ASP A 155 -15.38 -4.85 -4.36
N SER A 156 -16.55 -5.49 -4.44
CA SER A 156 -17.83 -4.78 -4.48
C SER A 156 -18.22 -4.16 -3.14
N ASP A 157 -17.81 -4.77 -2.02
CA ASP A 157 -18.13 -4.29 -0.68
C ASP A 157 -17.28 -3.06 -0.38
N TYR A 158 -16.00 -3.08 -0.78
CA TYR A 158 -15.16 -1.88 -0.77
C TYR A 158 -15.69 -0.78 -1.70
N GLU A 159 -16.08 -1.11 -2.93
CA GLU A 159 -16.60 -0.11 -3.88
C GLU A 159 -17.82 0.61 -3.29
N SER A 160 -18.74 -0.14 -2.68
CA SER A 160 -19.89 0.41 -1.96
C SER A 160 -19.46 1.31 -0.80
N LEU A 161 -18.53 0.85 0.04
CA LEU A 161 -18.00 1.59 1.19
C LEU A 161 -17.35 2.93 0.78
N ALA A 162 -16.50 2.90 -0.26
CA ALA A 162 -15.73 4.05 -0.72
C ALA A 162 -16.51 4.97 -1.67
N GLY A 163 -17.80 4.69 -1.93
CA GLY A 163 -18.63 5.45 -2.87
C GLY A 163 -18.12 5.40 -4.30
N LEU A 164 -17.50 4.29 -4.67
CA LEU A 164 -17.00 4.01 -6.01
C LEU A 164 -18.06 3.23 -6.81
N SER A 165 -18.01 3.38 -8.12
CA SER A 165 -18.77 2.56 -9.06
C SER A 165 -17.81 1.94 -10.06
N ASP A 166 -18.31 1.02 -10.87
CA ASP A 166 -17.64 0.55 -12.08
C ASP A 166 -16.34 -0.21 -11.87
N LYS A 167 -16.36 -1.30 -11.09
CA LYS A 167 -15.28 -2.31 -11.08
C LYS A 167 -13.90 -1.64 -10.95
N THR A 168 -13.70 -0.84 -9.91
CA THR A 168 -12.52 0.03 -9.76
C THR A 168 -11.36 -0.76 -9.14
N PRO A 169 -10.27 -1.02 -9.88
CA PRO A 169 -9.09 -1.65 -9.30
C PRO A 169 -8.47 -0.73 -8.25
N THR A 170 -8.10 -1.29 -7.11
CA THR A 170 -7.64 -0.56 -5.92
C THR A 170 -6.39 -1.22 -5.35
N ILE A 171 -5.46 -0.41 -4.84
CA ILE A 171 -4.35 -0.87 -4.01
C ILE A 171 -4.67 -0.57 -2.55
N GLY A 172 -4.57 -1.60 -1.71
CA GLY A 172 -4.80 -1.50 -0.28
C GLY A 172 -4.67 -2.86 0.40
N ILE A 173 -5.05 -2.91 1.67
CA ILE A 173 -5.05 -4.14 2.46
C ILE A 173 -6.51 -4.58 2.62
N ASN A 174 -6.88 -5.68 1.96
CA ASN A 174 -8.12 -6.41 2.22
C ASN A 174 -7.82 -7.45 3.31
N ILE A 175 -8.57 -7.38 4.41
CA ILE A 175 -8.51 -8.32 5.52
C ILE A 175 -9.78 -9.18 5.45
N SER A 176 -9.61 -10.47 5.18
CA SER A 176 -10.74 -11.39 5.04
C SER A 176 -11.42 -11.70 6.38
N ASP A 177 -12.68 -12.11 6.34
CA ASP A 177 -13.41 -12.63 7.51
C ASP A 177 -12.59 -13.68 8.30
N GLY A 178 -12.55 -13.52 9.62
CA GLY A 178 -11.82 -14.34 10.58
C GLY A 178 -10.31 -14.12 10.60
N GLN A 179 -9.76 -13.28 9.72
CA GLN A 179 -8.34 -12.98 9.68
C GLN A 179 -7.95 -12.08 10.86
N LEU A 180 -6.81 -12.39 11.49
CA LEU A 180 -6.25 -11.58 12.58
C LEU A 180 -5.84 -10.21 12.06
N VAL A 181 -6.36 -9.15 12.69
CA VAL A 181 -5.95 -7.76 12.47
C VAL A 181 -4.79 -7.42 13.40
N MET A 182 -4.98 -7.64 14.71
CA MET A 182 -3.95 -7.44 15.74
C MET A 182 -4.34 -8.11 17.07
N ASN A 183 -3.36 -8.31 17.93
CA ASN A 183 -3.53 -8.66 19.34
C ASN A 183 -2.94 -7.55 20.21
N TYR A 184 -3.75 -6.95 21.08
CA TYR A 184 -3.23 -6.14 22.18
C TYR A 184 -2.95 -7.02 23.39
N THR A 185 -1.90 -6.72 24.16
CA THR A 185 -1.55 -7.45 25.38
C THR A 185 -1.07 -6.47 26.45
N LEU A 186 -1.63 -6.58 27.65
CA LEU A 186 -1.06 -6.11 28.91
C LEU A 186 -0.45 -7.34 29.60
N ASP A 187 0.87 -7.36 29.71
CA ASP A 187 1.69 -8.47 30.20
C ASP A 187 2.27 -8.09 31.57
N PHE A 188 1.88 -8.77 32.64
CA PHE A 188 2.42 -8.48 33.97
C PHE A 188 3.80 -9.13 34.10
N LEU A 189 4.84 -8.31 34.27
CA LEU A 189 6.22 -8.80 34.41
C LEU A 189 6.42 -9.55 35.72
N ASP A 190 5.75 -9.08 36.75
CA ASP A 190 5.47 -9.80 37.99
C ASP A 190 3.96 -10.07 38.02
N ASP A 191 3.56 -11.34 37.91
CA ASP A 191 2.14 -11.74 37.88
C ASP A 191 1.33 -11.00 38.96
N ALA A 192 0.20 -10.41 38.59
CA ALA A 192 -0.67 -9.73 39.55
C ALA A 192 -1.27 -10.76 40.52
N GLU A 193 -0.95 -10.62 41.80
CA GLU A 193 -1.35 -11.56 42.84
C GLU A 193 -2.70 -11.15 43.45
N SER A 194 -3.53 -12.14 43.79
CA SER A 194 -4.77 -11.92 44.54
C SER A 194 -5.13 -13.12 45.38
N ASP A 195 -5.56 -12.88 46.61
CA ASP A 195 -6.32 -13.82 47.40
C ASP A 195 -7.68 -14.08 46.75
N VAL A 196 -8.20 -15.30 46.96
CA VAL A 196 -9.55 -15.69 46.49
C VAL A 196 -10.52 -15.66 47.66
N VAL A 197 -11.39 -14.65 47.69
CA VAL A 197 -12.49 -14.51 48.65
C VAL A 197 -13.79 -14.68 47.90
N SER A 198 -14.72 -15.50 48.38
CA SER A 198 -16.04 -15.70 47.75
C SER A 198 -16.07 -16.12 46.26
N SER A 199 -14.94 -16.55 45.69
CA SER A 199 -14.72 -16.83 44.25
C SER A 199 -14.36 -15.61 43.40
N GLU A 200 -13.99 -14.50 44.02
CA GLU A 200 -13.51 -13.24 43.44
C GLU A 200 -12.01 -13.08 43.66
N LEU A 201 -11.37 -12.21 42.88
CA LEU A 201 -9.97 -11.80 43.02
C LEU A 201 -9.93 -10.52 43.86
N ASP A 202 -10.16 -10.70 45.16
CA ASP A 202 -10.41 -9.67 46.18
C ASP A 202 -9.40 -8.51 46.15
N ASP A 203 -8.10 -8.80 46.04
CA ASP A 203 -7.06 -7.76 46.11
C ASP A 203 -7.02 -6.87 44.85
N LEU A 204 -7.54 -7.36 43.72
CA LEU A 204 -7.54 -6.63 42.44
C LEU A 204 -8.78 -5.76 42.26
N GLU A 205 -9.89 -6.12 42.89
CA GLU A 205 -11.13 -5.35 42.85
C GLU A 205 -10.96 -3.98 43.51
N GLY A 206 -11.82 -3.01 43.16
CA GLY A 206 -11.72 -1.66 43.74
C GLY A 206 -10.53 -0.81 43.27
N SER A 207 -9.68 -1.34 42.39
CA SER A 207 -8.48 -0.67 41.87
C SER A 207 -8.66 -0.10 40.44
N PHE A 208 -7.60 0.49 39.88
CA PHE A 208 -7.59 1.03 38.51
C PHE A 208 -6.59 0.31 37.62
N LEU A 209 -7.09 -0.32 36.56
CA LEU A 209 -6.31 -0.99 35.54
C LEU A 209 -5.98 -0.05 34.36
N PRO A 210 -4.69 0.21 34.10
CA PRO A 210 -4.28 1.01 32.94
C PRO A 210 -4.34 0.18 31.65
N LEU A 211 -5.14 0.62 30.68
CA LEU A 211 -5.24 0.02 29.34
C LEU A 211 -5.33 1.11 28.27
N PHE A 212 -4.53 1.03 27.20
CA PHE A 212 -4.55 1.99 26.08
C PHE A 212 -4.45 3.46 26.54
N GLY A 213 -3.57 3.75 27.49
CA GLY A 213 -3.41 5.09 28.07
C GLY A 213 -4.63 5.63 28.85
N LYS A 214 -5.65 4.79 29.12
CA LYS A 214 -6.82 5.10 29.93
C LYS A 214 -6.80 4.29 31.23
N GLN A 215 -7.51 4.78 32.25
CA GLN A 215 -7.69 4.09 33.52
C GLN A 215 -9.11 3.51 33.57
N PHE A 216 -9.19 2.20 33.79
CA PHE A 216 -10.45 1.47 33.95
C PHE A 216 -10.59 1.02 35.40
N TYR A 217 -11.71 1.34 36.03
CA TYR A 217 -11.98 0.89 37.39
C TYR A 217 -12.42 -0.58 37.38
N ILE A 218 -11.80 -1.43 38.20
CA ILE A 218 -12.18 -2.83 38.36
C ILE A 218 -13.37 -2.89 39.32
N SER A 219 -14.57 -3.08 38.76
CA SER A 219 -15.79 -3.19 39.56
C SER A 219 -16.00 -4.58 40.15
N ASP A 220 -15.46 -5.61 39.47
CA ASP A 220 -15.66 -7.03 39.79
C ASP A 220 -14.68 -7.86 38.94
N TRP A 221 -14.05 -8.88 39.54
CA TRP A 221 -13.19 -9.83 38.85
C TRP A 221 -13.26 -11.25 39.46
N ASP A 222 -14.12 -12.08 38.86
CA ASP A 222 -14.25 -13.49 39.22
C ASP A 222 -12.93 -14.29 39.11
N ASN A 223 -12.69 -15.17 40.07
CA ASN A 223 -11.74 -16.26 39.93
C ASN A 223 -12.27 -17.32 38.95
N GLY A 224 -11.48 -17.60 37.92
CA GLY A 224 -11.85 -18.57 36.90
C GLY A 224 -11.87 -20.01 37.42
N THR A 225 -12.84 -20.80 36.94
CA THR A 225 -13.00 -22.22 37.31
C THR A 225 -11.98 -23.16 36.67
N VAL A 226 -11.20 -22.66 35.69
CA VAL A 226 -10.14 -23.39 35.00
C VAL A 226 -8.78 -22.87 35.49
N ASN A 227 -7.91 -23.78 35.91
CA ASN A 227 -6.63 -23.46 36.59
C ASN A 227 -5.70 -22.46 35.87
N ASN A 228 -5.88 -22.20 34.58
CA ASN A 228 -5.02 -21.31 33.79
C ASN A 228 -5.81 -20.19 33.09
N GLN A 229 -6.99 -19.84 33.58
CA GLN A 229 -7.87 -18.82 33.00
C GLN A 229 -8.52 -18.02 34.13
N ALA A 230 -8.50 -16.69 34.03
CA ALA A 230 -9.26 -15.86 34.95
C ALA A 230 -10.77 -15.94 34.61
N GLY A 231 -11.62 -15.56 35.56
CA GLY A 231 -13.06 -15.49 35.37
C GLY A 231 -13.46 -14.24 34.58
N LYS A 232 -14.70 -13.78 34.75
CA LYS A 232 -15.17 -12.54 34.14
C LYS A 232 -14.53 -11.34 34.85
N LEU A 233 -14.09 -10.36 34.08
CA LEU A 233 -13.60 -9.06 34.55
C LEU A 233 -14.57 -7.97 34.09
N THR A 234 -15.10 -7.20 35.03
CA THR A 234 -16.00 -6.07 34.81
C THR A 234 -15.28 -4.75 35.07
N LEU A 235 -15.09 -3.97 34.02
CA LEU A 235 -14.38 -2.68 34.03
C LEU A 235 -15.36 -1.52 33.80
N LEU A 236 -15.14 -0.41 34.50
CA LEU A 236 -15.86 0.85 34.29
C LEU A 236 -14.93 1.94 33.75
N ASP A 237 -15.27 2.51 32.60
CA ASP A 237 -14.51 3.63 32.00
C ASP A 237 -14.67 4.89 32.83
N SER A 238 -13.55 5.54 33.13
CA SER A 238 -13.47 6.79 33.90
C SER A 238 -14.14 6.67 35.27
N GLY A 239 -14.06 5.48 35.87
CA GLY A 239 -14.70 5.15 37.14
C GLY A 239 -14.33 6.13 38.25
N THR A 240 -15.31 6.50 39.08
CA THR A 240 -15.07 7.21 40.34
C THR A 240 -15.69 6.43 41.49
N LYS A 241 -14.91 6.19 42.55
CA LYS A 241 -15.36 5.51 43.78
C LYS A 241 -16.06 6.50 44.71
N GLY A 242 -17.10 6.03 45.38
CA GLY A 242 -17.83 6.74 46.41
C GLY A 242 -18.16 5.83 47.58
N VAL A 243 -18.31 6.41 48.76
CA VAL A 243 -18.79 5.70 49.96
C VAL A 243 -19.96 6.48 50.50
N VAL A 244 -21.06 5.79 50.78
CA VAL A 244 -22.25 6.38 51.36
C VAL A 244 -22.67 5.61 52.60
N LYS A 245 -23.11 6.34 53.63
CA LYS A 245 -23.62 5.76 54.87
C LYS A 245 -25.12 5.88 54.91
N GLU A 246 -25.75 4.95 55.62
CA GLU A 246 -27.20 4.92 55.77
C GLU A 246 -27.69 6.23 56.42
N GLY A 247 -28.66 6.88 55.78
CA GLY A 247 -29.18 8.19 56.19
C GLY A 247 -28.36 9.40 55.74
N GLU A 248 -27.25 9.22 55.02
CA GLU A 248 -26.44 10.28 54.43
C GLU A 248 -26.61 10.35 52.91
N VAL A 249 -26.23 11.49 52.31
CA VAL A 249 -26.11 11.68 50.87
C VAL A 249 -24.67 12.05 50.57
N THR A 250 -24.03 11.31 49.68
CA THR A 250 -22.67 11.57 49.20
C THR A 250 -22.73 12.11 47.77
N THR A 251 -22.14 13.28 47.53
CA THR A 251 -22.00 13.81 46.17
C THR A 251 -20.68 13.35 45.56
N VAL A 252 -20.74 12.65 44.44
CA VAL A 252 -19.58 12.18 43.66
C VAL A 252 -19.56 12.87 42.30
N THR A 253 -18.39 13.27 41.82
CA THR A 253 -18.23 13.90 40.51
C THR A 253 -17.65 12.93 39.50
N LEU A 254 -18.41 12.64 38.43
CA LEU A 254 -17.95 11.86 37.28
C LEU A 254 -17.78 12.83 36.11
N GLY A 255 -16.51 13.13 35.77
CA GLY A 255 -16.18 14.17 34.79
C GLY A 255 -16.67 15.55 35.22
N ALA A 256 -17.54 16.17 34.42
CA ALA A 256 -18.13 17.49 34.72
C ALA A 256 -19.50 17.42 35.44
N THR A 257 -20.04 16.20 35.64
CA THR A 257 -21.37 15.97 36.20
C THR A 257 -21.25 15.55 37.66
N SER A 258 -22.12 16.08 38.51
CA SER A 258 -22.22 15.69 39.93
C SER A 258 -23.41 14.75 40.13
N TYR A 259 -23.21 13.73 40.96
CA TYR A 259 -24.18 12.71 41.29
C TYR A 259 -24.37 12.69 42.81
N ASP A 260 -25.58 12.95 43.26
CA ASP A 260 -25.97 12.78 44.67
C ASP A 260 -26.42 11.33 44.87
N VAL A 261 -25.69 10.59 45.70
CA VAL A 261 -25.93 9.17 45.95
C VAL A 261 -26.32 8.96 47.42
N ALA A 262 -27.40 8.23 47.64
CA ALA A 262 -27.91 7.86 48.96
C ALA A 262 -28.27 6.37 49.00
N ILE A 263 -28.23 5.75 50.18
CA ILE A 263 -28.77 4.40 50.36
C ILE A 263 -30.29 4.49 50.49
N ASP A 264 -31.02 3.83 49.59
CA ASP A 264 -32.49 3.69 49.67
C ASP A 264 -32.86 2.40 50.44
N TYR A 265 -32.13 1.32 50.15
CA TYR A 265 -32.25 0.02 50.81
C TYR A 265 -30.87 -0.62 51.01
N ILE A 266 -30.66 -1.32 52.12
CA ILE A 266 -29.46 -2.12 52.36
C ILE A 266 -29.83 -3.41 53.10
N ASP A 267 -29.25 -4.52 52.66
CA ASP A 267 -29.29 -5.81 53.34
C ASP A 267 -27.89 -6.26 53.79
N ALA A 268 -27.71 -7.54 54.13
CA ALA A 268 -26.42 -8.09 54.53
C ALA A 268 -25.38 -8.07 53.39
N ASP A 269 -25.80 -8.28 52.15
CA ASP A 269 -24.97 -8.47 50.95
C ASP A 269 -25.52 -7.75 49.70
N SER A 270 -26.60 -6.97 49.83
CA SER A 270 -27.23 -6.24 48.72
C SER A 270 -27.65 -4.82 49.10
N THR A 271 -27.84 -3.96 48.10
CA THR A 271 -28.30 -2.58 48.29
C THR A 271 -29.01 -2.01 47.08
N ALA A 272 -29.99 -1.13 47.32
CA ALA A 272 -30.50 -0.21 46.31
C ALA A 272 -30.05 1.21 46.62
N LEU A 273 -29.47 1.88 45.63
CA LEU A 273 -28.97 3.25 45.73
C LEU A 273 -29.93 4.22 45.06
N SER A 274 -30.14 5.39 45.67
CA SER A 274 -30.75 6.54 45.02
C SER A 274 -29.67 7.42 44.41
N VAL A 275 -29.56 7.42 43.08
CA VAL A 275 -28.60 8.23 42.31
C VAL A 275 -29.34 9.36 41.62
N ASN A 276 -29.08 10.61 42.03
CA ASN A 276 -29.81 11.80 41.58
C ASN A 276 -31.35 11.67 41.71
N GLY A 277 -31.81 10.94 42.73
CA GLY A 277 -33.22 10.69 42.99
C GLY A 277 -33.83 9.54 42.18
N VAL A 278 -33.06 8.84 41.36
CA VAL A 278 -33.47 7.59 40.68
C VAL A 278 -32.98 6.41 41.50
N ILE A 279 -33.89 5.51 41.90
CA ILE A 279 -33.56 4.32 42.70
C ILE A 279 -33.15 3.19 41.75
N THR A 280 -32.01 2.56 42.02
CA THR A 280 -31.55 1.35 41.31
C THR A 280 -32.41 0.14 41.68
N SER A 281 -32.23 -0.96 40.97
CA SER A 281 -32.60 -2.27 41.49
C SER A 281 -31.78 -2.62 42.75
N ASP A 282 -32.17 -3.71 43.43
CA ASP A 282 -31.42 -4.27 44.54
C ASP A 282 -30.21 -5.02 43.95
N LEU A 283 -29.02 -4.45 44.14
CA LEU A 283 -27.76 -4.88 43.55
C LEU A 283 -26.93 -5.62 44.60
N LEU A 284 -26.41 -6.79 44.23
CA LEU A 284 -25.37 -7.48 45.00
C LEU A 284 -24.00 -6.80 44.82
N GLU A 285 -23.05 -7.13 45.69
CA GLU A 285 -21.63 -6.85 45.46
C GLU A 285 -21.19 -7.36 44.07
N GLY A 286 -20.41 -6.55 43.35
CA GLY A 286 -19.98 -6.79 41.97
C GLY A 286 -21.05 -6.47 40.90
N GLU A 287 -22.33 -6.31 41.26
CA GLU A 287 -23.37 -5.98 40.30
C GLU A 287 -23.34 -4.51 39.86
N THR A 288 -23.76 -4.30 38.61
CA THR A 288 -23.77 -2.98 37.97
C THR A 288 -25.12 -2.72 37.30
N GLU A 289 -25.59 -1.48 37.39
CA GLU A 289 -26.81 -1.02 36.73
C GLU A 289 -26.55 0.20 35.84
N LYS A 290 -27.16 0.20 34.66
CA LYS A 290 -27.15 1.35 33.75
C LYS A 290 -28.28 2.32 34.12
N LEU A 291 -27.93 3.55 34.46
CA LEU A 291 -28.84 4.65 34.71
C LEU A 291 -29.41 5.22 33.40
N ALA A 292 -30.48 6.01 33.51
CA ALA A 292 -31.18 6.57 32.35
C ALA A 292 -30.34 7.57 31.53
N ASP A 293 -29.31 8.19 32.12
CA ASP A 293 -28.36 9.08 31.44
C ASP A 293 -27.21 8.31 30.75
N GLY A 294 -27.18 6.98 30.89
CA GLY A 294 -26.16 6.10 30.31
C GLY A 294 -25.00 5.77 31.24
N THR A 295 -24.90 6.44 32.40
CA THR A 295 -23.90 6.14 33.44
C THR A 295 -24.16 4.78 34.06
N TYR A 296 -23.10 4.07 34.41
CA TYR A 296 -23.16 2.82 35.16
C TYR A 296 -22.87 3.11 36.62
N VAL A 297 -23.68 2.53 37.52
CA VAL A 297 -23.38 2.43 38.95
C VAL A 297 -23.04 0.99 39.26
N GLY A 298 -21.91 0.75 39.94
CA GLY A 298 -21.49 -0.57 40.42
C GLY A 298 -21.40 -0.59 41.94
N VAL A 299 -21.82 -1.68 42.57
CA VAL A 299 -21.64 -1.90 44.02
C VAL A 299 -20.34 -2.67 44.22
N THR A 300 -19.46 -2.16 45.08
CA THR A 300 -18.14 -2.76 45.33
C THR A 300 -18.02 -3.37 46.73
N ASP A 301 -18.73 -2.85 47.74
CA ASP A 301 -18.78 -3.47 49.07
C ASP A 301 -20.09 -3.06 49.76
N VAL A 302 -20.74 -4.01 50.44
CA VAL A 302 -21.93 -3.78 51.26
C VAL A 302 -21.65 -4.23 52.68
N ARG A 303 -21.68 -3.28 53.63
CA ARG A 303 -21.46 -3.58 55.05
C ARG A 303 -22.64 -3.13 55.89
N ARG A 304 -23.28 -4.09 56.55
CA ARG A 304 -24.38 -3.83 57.49
C ARG A 304 -24.10 -4.43 58.86
N LEU A 305 -24.13 -3.60 59.92
CA LEU A 305 -23.99 -4.04 61.31
C LEU A 305 -25.35 -4.14 62.00
N GLU A 306 -25.77 -5.36 62.38
CA GLU A 306 -27.08 -5.59 63.02
C GLU A 306 -27.11 -5.28 64.54
N VAL A 307 -25.95 -5.08 65.18
CA VAL A 307 -25.86 -5.04 66.66
C VAL A 307 -25.65 -3.61 67.18
N GLY A 308 -26.73 -2.86 67.34
CA GLY A 308 -26.74 -1.66 68.20
C GLY A 308 -27.15 -0.31 67.59
N GLY A 309 -27.81 -0.32 66.42
CA GLY A 309 -28.23 0.85 65.66
C GLY A 309 -27.79 0.65 64.22
N GLU A 310 -28.76 0.52 63.31
CA GLU A 310 -28.53 0.20 61.89
C GLU A 310 -27.65 1.30 61.27
N ILE A 311 -26.36 0.99 61.08
CA ILE A 311 -25.44 1.81 60.28
C ILE A 311 -24.98 0.90 59.15
N GLY A 312 -25.66 0.99 58.01
CA GLY A 312 -25.18 0.48 56.74
C GLY A 312 -24.14 1.41 56.10
N THR A 313 -23.15 0.84 55.44
CA THR A 313 -22.23 1.55 54.56
C THR A 313 -22.09 0.80 53.25
N VAL A 314 -22.16 1.52 52.14
CA VAL A 314 -22.00 0.97 50.79
C VAL A 314 -20.84 1.70 50.11
N GLU A 315 -19.92 0.93 49.55
CA GLU A 315 -18.94 1.41 48.59
C GLU A 315 -19.46 1.15 47.18
N PHE A 316 -19.39 2.17 46.32
CA PHE A 316 -19.91 2.10 44.97
C PHE A 316 -18.97 2.81 44.00
N SER A 317 -19.16 2.55 42.71
CA SER A 317 -18.46 3.19 41.63
C SER A 317 -19.43 3.75 40.59
N LEU A 318 -19.05 4.84 39.93
CA LEU A 318 -19.77 5.42 38.80
C LEU A 318 -18.85 5.46 37.58
N GLY A 319 -19.32 5.00 36.42
CA GLY A 319 -18.56 5.01 35.17
C GLY A 319 -19.39 5.45 33.96
N VAL A 320 -18.76 6.02 32.95
CA VAL A 320 -19.44 6.47 31.71
C VAL A 320 -19.61 5.35 30.68
N GLY A 321 -18.99 4.20 30.91
CA GLY A 321 -19.12 3.00 30.10
C GLY A 321 -18.72 1.76 30.89
N LYS A 322 -19.20 0.60 30.42
CA LYS A 322 -18.92 -0.71 31.03
C LYS A 322 -18.27 -1.61 29.99
N LEU A 323 -17.17 -2.26 30.35
CA LEU A 323 -16.48 -3.26 29.54
C LEU A 323 -16.44 -4.58 30.31
N GLU A 324 -16.95 -5.65 29.71
CA GLU A 324 -16.91 -6.99 30.29
C GLU A 324 -16.01 -7.88 29.45
N LEU A 325 -15.03 -8.51 30.10
CA LEU A 325 -14.08 -9.43 29.50
C LEU A 325 -14.29 -10.81 30.11
N THR A 326 -14.47 -11.83 29.27
CA THR A 326 -14.53 -13.24 29.71
C THR A 326 -13.52 -14.03 28.88
N HIS A 327 -12.73 -14.88 29.53
CA HIS A 327 -11.69 -15.64 28.84
C HIS A 327 -12.25 -16.48 27.69
N GLY A 328 -11.76 -16.23 26.48
CA GLY A 328 -12.13 -16.95 25.28
C GLY A 328 -13.43 -16.50 24.63
N ASP A 329 -14.12 -15.50 25.17
CA ASP A 329 -15.39 -14.99 24.66
C ASP A 329 -15.25 -13.57 24.07
N GLU A 330 -16.22 -13.20 23.23
CA GLU A 330 -16.37 -11.84 22.70
C GLU A 330 -16.56 -10.84 23.84
N ILE A 331 -15.91 -9.68 23.75
CA ILE A 331 -16.06 -8.63 24.77
C ILE A 331 -17.47 -8.04 24.72
N LYS A 332 -17.93 -7.49 25.84
CA LYS A 332 -19.16 -6.69 25.86
C LYS A 332 -18.87 -5.26 26.24
N LEU A 333 -19.34 -4.34 25.42
CA LEU A 333 -19.30 -2.91 25.71
C LEU A 333 -20.72 -2.43 25.98
N ASN A 334 -20.94 -1.87 27.15
CA ASN A 334 -22.22 -1.31 27.58
C ASN A 334 -23.40 -2.31 27.51
N GLY A 335 -23.08 -3.61 27.64
CA GLY A 335 -24.03 -4.73 27.54
C GLY A 335 -24.21 -5.29 26.13
N ASP A 336 -23.68 -4.62 25.11
CA ASP A 336 -23.70 -5.07 23.71
C ASP A 336 -22.43 -5.86 23.39
N THR A 337 -22.57 -7.02 22.73
CA THR A 337 -21.43 -7.82 22.29
C THR A 337 -20.69 -7.12 21.15
N VAL A 338 -19.35 -7.14 21.20
CA VAL A 338 -18.44 -6.67 20.14
C VAL A 338 -17.82 -7.90 19.49
N SER A 339 -18.42 -8.38 18.40
CA SER A 339 -18.18 -9.73 17.87
C SER A 339 -16.81 -9.98 17.24
N ASP A 340 -16.10 -8.91 16.86
CA ASP A 340 -14.75 -8.95 16.28
C ASP A 340 -13.62 -8.97 17.33
N VAL A 341 -13.92 -8.76 18.62
CA VAL A 341 -12.88 -8.67 19.66
C VAL A 341 -13.11 -9.71 20.76
N ARG A 342 -12.12 -10.58 20.97
CA ARG A 342 -12.14 -11.65 21.98
C ARG A 342 -11.12 -11.39 23.09
N ALA A 343 -11.52 -11.60 24.34
CA ALA A 343 -10.62 -11.45 25.48
C ALA A 343 -9.93 -12.77 25.84
N PHE A 344 -8.67 -12.70 26.26
CA PHE A 344 -7.93 -13.81 26.83
C PHE A 344 -7.22 -13.34 28.10
N MET A 345 -7.60 -13.92 29.23
CA MET A 345 -6.99 -13.61 30.53
C MET A 345 -6.39 -14.88 31.12
N ARG A 346 -5.07 -14.95 31.24
CA ARG A 346 -4.37 -16.16 31.71
C ARG A 346 -3.94 -16.03 33.15
N LYS A 347 -3.94 -17.18 33.84
CA LYS A 347 -3.35 -17.33 35.16
C LYS A 347 -2.10 -18.19 35.09
N SER A 348 -1.10 -17.81 35.86
CA SER A 348 0.06 -18.62 36.16
C SER A 348 -0.29 -19.76 37.12
N ALA A 349 0.65 -20.67 37.38
CA ALA A 349 0.42 -21.75 38.32
C ALA A 349 0.16 -21.18 39.74
N PRO A 350 -0.96 -21.55 40.40
CA PRO A 350 -1.33 -20.94 41.67
C PRO A 350 -0.33 -21.30 42.77
N SER A 351 -0.17 -20.40 43.73
CA SER A 351 0.58 -20.63 44.97
C SER A 351 -0.37 -20.56 46.16
N SER A 352 -0.64 -21.71 46.80
CA SER A 352 -1.39 -21.87 48.06
C SER A 352 -2.32 -20.72 48.48
N GLY A 353 -3.48 -20.57 47.82
CA GLY A 353 -4.52 -19.59 48.18
C GLY A 353 -4.47 -18.28 47.41
N VAL A 354 -3.36 -18.01 46.73
CA VAL A 354 -3.12 -16.84 45.89
C VAL A 354 -3.18 -17.25 44.42
N GLU A 355 -4.00 -16.55 43.65
CA GLU A 355 -4.04 -16.61 42.19
C GLU A 355 -3.11 -15.56 41.59
N LYS A 356 -2.60 -15.84 40.39
CA LYS A 356 -1.56 -15.04 39.73
C LYS A 356 -1.98 -14.75 38.31
N ILE A 357 -2.30 -13.51 37.98
CA ILE A 357 -2.69 -13.10 36.63
C ILE A 357 -1.42 -12.79 35.82
N ASP A 358 -1.25 -13.53 34.74
CA ASP A 358 -0.09 -13.47 33.83
C ASP A 358 -0.28 -12.32 32.83
N TYR A 359 -1.37 -12.35 32.06
CA TYR A 359 -1.67 -11.29 31.10
C TYR A 359 -3.17 -11.15 30.81
N ILE A 360 -3.52 -9.99 30.27
CA ILE A 360 -4.79 -9.69 29.61
C ILE A 360 -4.51 -9.38 28.14
N ALA A 361 -5.12 -10.13 27.23
CA ALA A 361 -4.99 -9.91 25.79
C ALA A 361 -6.35 -9.74 25.12
N LEU A 362 -6.36 -8.92 24.08
CA LEU A 362 -7.52 -8.67 23.24
C LEU A 362 -7.15 -9.03 21.81
N GLU A 363 -7.77 -10.07 21.29
CA GLU A 363 -7.62 -10.52 19.92
C GLU A 363 -8.67 -9.86 19.04
N TRP A 364 -8.24 -9.05 18.08
CA TRP A 364 -9.11 -8.47 17.07
C TRP A 364 -8.99 -9.25 15.76
N LYS A 365 -10.07 -9.94 15.41
CA LYS A 365 -10.27 -10.59 14.11
C LYS A 365 -11.36 -9.86 13.35
N ALA A 366 -11.23 -9.81 12.03
CA ALA A 366 -12.28 -9.25 11.20
C ALA A 366 -13.57 -10.11 11.31
N ASP A 367 -14.71 -9.53 11.70
CA ASP A 367 -16.03 -10.20 11.74
C ASP A 367 -16.71 -10.23 10.35
N ASP A 368 -16.27 -9.33 9.47
CA ASP A 368 -16.58 -9.27 8.04
C ASP A 368 -15.32 -8.78 7.30
N GLU A 369 -15.34 -8.70 5.96
CA GLU A 369 -14.20 -8.12 5.23
C GLU A 369 -13.93 -6.66 5.65
N LEU A 370 -12.68 -6.36 6.00
CA LEU A 370 -12.22 -5.00 6.32
C LEU A 370 -11.27 -4.50 5.24
N PHE A 371 -11.40 -3.20 4.91
CA PHE A 371 -10.59 -2.55 3.90
C PHE A 371 -9.81 -1.39 4.48
N LEU A 372 -8.48 -1.49 4.42
CA LEU A 372 -7.57 -0.39 4.73
C LEU A 372 -7.00 0.16 3.42
N THR A 373 -7.36 1.40 3.11
CA THR A 373 -7.03 2.08 1.85
C THR A 373 -6.80 3.58 2.11
N PRO A 374 -6.36 4.37 1.13
CA PRO A 374 -6.29 5.84 1.28
C PRO A 374 -7.64 6.50 1.60
N LYS A 375 -8.76 5.82 1.32
CA LYS A 375 -10.12 6.31 1.54
C LYS A 375 -10.84 5.67 2.72
N SER A 376 -10.22 4.67 3.36
CA SER A 376 -10.83 3.91 4.45
C SER A 376 -9.81 3.60 5.55
N GLU A 377 -10.17 3.96 6.77
CA GLU A 377 -9.41 3.65 7.98
C GLU A 377 -10.14 2.52 8.73
N ILE A 378 -9.40 1.70 9.49
CA ILE A 378 -9.99 0.66 10.35
C ILE A 378 -9.62 0.95 11.80
N THR A 379 -10.59 0.83 12.71
CA THR A 379 -10.42 1.20 14.13
C THR A 379 -10.73 0.00 14.99
N LEU A 380 -9.96 -0.17 16.08
CA LEU A 380 -10.23 -1.21 17.08
C LEU A 380 -11.66 -1.04 17.63
N PRO A 381 -12.54 -2.02 17.41
CA PRO A 381 -13.93 -1.97 17.83
C PRO A 381 -14.08 -1.87 19.35
N GLY A 382 -15.12 -1.15 19.79
CA GLY A 382 -15.54 -1.07 21.19
C GLY A 382 -14.67 -0.24 22.14
N MET A 383 -13.34 -0.25 22.01
CA MET A 383 -12.45 0.31 23.04
C MET A 383 -11.85 1.69 22.70
N GLY A 384 -11.94 2.12 21.43
CA GLY A 384 -11.57 3.46 21.01
C GLY A 384 -10.12 3.85 21.30
N GLY A 385 -9.20 2.89 21.17
CA GLY A 385 -7.77 3.07 21.49
C GLY A 385 -6.87 3.21 20.28
N LEU A 386 -7.08 2.42 19.23
CA LEU A 386 -6.15 2.28 18.11
C LEU A 386 -6.84 2.32 16.76
N LYS A 387 -6.14 2.88 15.78
CA LYS A 387 -6.61 3.04 14.41
C LYS A 387 -5.48 2.82 13.41
N PHE A 388 -5.78 2.05 12.36
CA PHE A 388 -4.92 1.94 11.18
C PHE A 388 -5.38 2.90 10.08
N SER A 389 -4.41 3.58 9.47
CA SER A 389 -4.63 4.42 8.30
C SER A 389 -3.53 4.17 7.26
N MET A 390 -3.86 4.43 5.99
CA MET A 390 -2.97 4.21 4.85
C MET A 390 -2.94 5.44 3.95
N THR A 391 -1.80 5.72 3.35
CA THR A 391 -1.63 6.81 2.37
C THR A 391 -1.84 6.31 0.97
N GLU A 392 -1.99 7.24 0.01
CA GLU A 392 -1.91 6.91 -1.40
C GLU A 392 -0.66 6.06 -1.71
N PHE A 393 -0.82 5.10 -2.62
CA PHE A 393 0.26 4.23 -3.05
C PHE A 393 1.29 5.08 -3.81
N VAL A 394 2.50 5.17 -3.24
CA VAL A 394 3.58 5.98 -3.77
C VAL A 394 4.24 5.23 -4.91
N ARG A 395 4.18 5.83 -6.10
CA ARG A 395 4.92 5.38 -7.28
C ARG A 395 5.91 6.46 -7.72
N PRO A 396 7.18 6.11 -7.96
CA PRO A 396 8.16 7.01 -8.56
C PRO A 396 7.73 7.51 -9.95
N THR A 397 8.53 8.39 -10.55
CA THR A 397 8.28 8.84 -11.93
C THR A 397 8.34 7.64 -12.88
N GLU A 398 7.44 7.51 -13.85
CA GLU A 398 7.33 6.32 -14.70
C GLU A 398 7.75 6.56 -16.14
N ASP A 399 8.48 5.59 -16.69
CA ASP A 399 8.65 5.41 -18.13
C ASP A 399 7.44 4.65 -18.69
N LYS A 400 6.96 5.10 -19.85
CA LYS A 400 5.90 4.42 -20.59
C LYS A 400 6.49 3.61 -21.75
N LEU A 401 6.23 2.32 -21.70
CA LEU A 401 6.40 1.38 -22.81
C LEU A 401 5.05 1.11 -23.48
N THR A 402 5.04 0.97 -24.80
CA THR A 402 3.86 0.56 -25.55
C THR A 402 4.23 -0.54 -26.53
N ILE A 403 3.50 -1.65 -26.47
CA ILE A 403 3.63 -2.80 -27.37
C ILE A 403 2.31 -2.87 -28.13
N ALA A 404 2.37 -2.69 -29.44
CA ALA A 404 1.20 -2.59 -30.30
C ALA A 404 1.54 -2.97 -31.74
N GLY A 405 0.54 -3.33 -32.54
CA GLY A 405 0.75 -3.57 -33.96
C GLY A 405 1.22 -2.31 -34.72
N ASP A 406 2.01 -2.50 -35.79
CA ASP A 406 2.53 -1.44 -36.69
C ASP A 406 1.92 -1.52 -38.11
N GLY A 407 0.68 -1.99 -38.16
CA GLY A 407 0.00 -2.54 -39.34
C GLY A 407 -0.61 -3.89 -38.98
N ASP A 408 -1.34 -4.52 -39.90
CA ASP A 408 -2.07 -5.77 -39.69
C ASP A 408 -1.11 -6.91 -39.27
N THR A 409 -0.08 -7.16 -40.09
CA THR A 409 0.82 -8.31 -39.94
C THR A 409 2.15 -8.00 -39.25
N ASN A 410 2.24 -7.00 -38.38
CA ASN A 410 3.49 -6.70 -37.67
C ASN A 410 3.27 -6.02 -36.31
N VAL A 411 4.27 -6.13 -35.44
CA VAL A 411 4.24 -5.62 -34.06
C VAL A 411 5.51 -4.87 -33.72
N LYS A 412 5.37 -3.80 -32.93
CA LYS A 412 6.45 -2.94 -32.48
C LYS A 412 6.40 -2.72 -30.98
N ILE A 413 7.54 -2.33 -30.43
CA ILE A 413 7.68 -1.75 -29.10
C ILE A 413 8.12 -0.30 -29.24
N THR A 414 7.52 0.58 -28.44
CA THR A 414 7.92 1.98 -28.30
C THR A 414 8.29 2.24 -26.85
N LEU A 415 9.51 2.73 -26.62
CA LEU A 415 10.07 2.93 -25.28
C LEU A 415 11.07 4.08 -25.24
N PRO A 416 11.16 4.84 -24.13
CA PRO A 416 12.24 5.80 -23.93
C PRO A 416 13.57 5.05 -23.77
N ILE A 417 14.56 5.41 -24.58
CA ILE A 417 15.97 4.99 -24.44
C ILE A 417 16.85 6.24 -24.28
N LYS A 418 18.17 6.06 -24.16
CA LYS A 418 19.12 7.13 -23.84
C LYS A 418 18.96 8.40 -24.69
N ASP A 419 18.73 8.23 -25.99
CA ASP A 419 18.64 9.34 -26.96
C ASP A 419 17.21 9.83 -27.24
N GLY A 420 16.23 9.36 -26.46
CA GLY A 420 14.81 9.69 -26.62
C GLY A 420 13.96 8.45 -26.88
N THR A 421 12.75 8.65 -27.39
CA THR A 421 11.81 7.55 -27.63
C THR A 421 12.18 6.77 -28.89
N ALA A 422 12.50 5.49 -28.74
CA ALA A 422 12.72 4.57 -29.85
C ALA A 422 11.45 3.77 -30.18
N THR A 423 11.22 3.56 -31.47
CA THR A 423 10.23 2.61 -31.98
C THR A 423 10.97 1.48 -32.69
N ILE A 424 10.85 0.27 -32.14
CA ILE A 424 11.58 -0.92 -32.58
C ILE A 424 10.55 -1.93 -33.10
N PRO A 425 10.56 -2.25 -34.41
CA PRO A 425 9.77 -3.35 -34.94
C PRO A 425 10.30 -4.69 -34.42
N LEU A 426 9.41 -5.55 -33.93
CA LEU A 426 9.77 -6.82 -33.29
C LEU A 426 9.62 -8.00 -34.25
N LEU A 427 8.39 -8.27 -34.72
CA LEU A 427 8.05 -9.41 -35.56
C LEU A 427 7.07 -8.99 -36.65
N TYR A 428 7.14 -9.70 -37.78
CA TYR A 428 6.15 -9.61 -38.84
C TYR A 428 5.70 -10.99 -39.29
N GLY A 429 4.43 -11.10 -39.67
CA GLY A 429 3.76 -12.30 -40.12
C GLY A 429 3.69 -12.41 -41.64
N ASN A 430 3.36 -13.59 -42.12
CA ASN A 430 3.00 -13.85 -43.51
C ASN A 430 1.49 -13.67 -43.72
N ALA A 431 1.00 -13.96 -44.94
CA ALA A 431 -0.42 -13.86 -45.27
C ALA A 431 -1.31 -14.92 -44.60
N THR A 432 -0.75 -15.90 -43.88
CA THR A 432 -1.49 -16.94 -43.15
C THR A 432 -1.51 -16.69 -41.64
N GLY A 433 -0.95 -15.58 -41.15
CA GLY A 433 -0.87 -15.21 -39.74
C GLY A 433 0.48 -15.56 -39.10
N ASP A 434 1.13 -16.65 -39.52
CA ASP A 434 2.39 -17.12 -38.93
C ASP A 434 3.51 -16.07 -38.98
N PHE A 435 4.28 -15.95 -37.89
CA PHE A 435 5.50 -15.16 -37.87
C PHE A 435 6.47 -15.62 -38.96
N ALA A 436 6.95 -14.66 -39.74
CA ALA A 436 7.81 -14.89 -40.90
C ALA A 436 9.21 -14.26 -40.75
N GLY A 437 9.40 -13.35 -39.80
CA GLY A 437 10.71 -12.78 -39.52
C GLY A 437 10.74 -11.75 -38.40
N VAL A 438 11.96 -11.32 -38.10
CA VAL A 438 12.29 -10.29 -37.09
C VAL A 438 12.35 -8.91 -37.75
N GLY A 439 11.59 -7.95 -37.23
CA GLY A 439 11.49 -6.58 -37.75
C GLY A 439 10.09 -6.25 -38.25
N LYS A 440 9.99 -5.33 -39.22
CA LYS A 440 8.71 -4.77 -39.67
C LYS A 440 8.09 -5.52 -40.85
N ASN A 441 8.92 -5.98 -41.77
CA ASN A 441 8.55 -6.71 -43.00
C ASN A 441 9.84 -7.28 -43.64
N TYR A 442 9.72 -7.86 -44.85
CA TYR A 442 10.83 -8.54 -45.53
C TYR A 442 12.03 -7.62 -45.86
N ASP A 443 11.80 -6.33 -46.12
CA ASP A 443 12.80 -5.34 -46.55
C ASP A 443 13.19 -4.30 -45.46
N GLU A 444 12.50 -4.30 -44.31
CA GLU A 444 12.79 -3.46 -43.14
C GLU A 444 12.96 -4.31 -41.86
N ARG A 445 13.93 -5.23 -41.89
CA ARG A 445 14.19 -6.16 -40.78
C ARG A 445 15.02 -5.52 -39.65
N LEU A 446 14.85 -6.06 -38.45
CA LEU A 446 15.68 -5.77 -37.29
C LEU A 446 16.78 -6.84 -37.19
N ALA A 447 18.04 -6.41 -37.21
CA ALA A 447 19.18 -7.29 -37.01
C ALA A 447 19.44 -7.49 -35.52
N THR A 448 19.41 -8.74 -35.07
CA THR A 448 19.62 -9.13 -33.66
C THR A 448 20.62 -10.27 -33.56
N SER A 449 21.38 -10.33 -32.48
CA SER A 449 22.31 -11.44 -32.21
C SER A 449 22.39 -11.74 -30.71
N PRO A 450 22.25 -13.02 -30.29
CA PRO A 450 22.48 -13.46 -28.92
C PRO A 450 23.97 -13.63 -28.60
N THR A 451 24.85 -13.29 -29.54
CA THR A 451 26.32 -13.42 -29.40
C THR A 451 26.97 -12.05 -29.48
N THR A 452 28.28 -12.00 -29.26
CA THR A 452 29.06 -10.77 -29.42
C THR A 452 29.24 -10.35 -30.88
N ARG A 453 28.75 -11.10 -31.88
CA ARG A 453 28.93 -10.77 -33.30
C ARG A 453 27.59 -10.56 -33.99
N LEU A 454 27.48 -9.52 -34.81
CA LEU A 454 26.28 -9.22 -35.60
C LEU A 454 26.67 -8.97 -37.06
N THR A 455 25.92 -9.56 -37.99
CA THR A 455 26.01 -9.24 -39.42
C THR A 455 24.81 -8.39 -39.83
N PHE A 456 25.07 -7.16 -40.23
CA PHE A 456 24.06 -6.23 -40.72
C PHE A 456 24.05 -6.20 -42.25
N TRP A 457 23.01 -6.75 -42.88
CA TRP A 457 22.84 -6.71 -44.34
C TRP A 457 21.96 -5.53 -44.72
N SER A 458 22.53 -4.43 -45.23
CA SER A 458 21.71 -3.37 -45.83
C SER A 458 21.07 -3.82 -47.15
N LYS A 459 21.75 -4.68 -47.91
CA LYS A 459 21.22 -5.36 -49.10
C LYS A 459 21.66 -6.81 -49.16
N LYS A 460 20.75 -7.71 -49.52
CA LYS A 460 21.00 -9.12 -49.77
C LYS A 460 20.32 -9.52 -51.07
N ASN A 461 21.05 -10.14 -52.01
CA ASN A 461 20.51 -10.52 -53.32
C ASN A 461 19.85 -9.35 -54.08
N ASN A 462 20.42 -8.15 -53.97
CA ASN A 462 19.94 -6.88 -54.54
C ASN A 462 18.60 -6.37 -53.96
N LEU A 463 18.11 -6.97 -52.87
CA LEU A 463 16.95 -6.51 -52.12
C LEU A 463 17.39 -5.83 -50.84
N ASP A 464 16.64 -4.80 -50.42
CA ASP A 464 16.81 -4.20 -49.09
C ASP A 464 16.46 -5.26 -48.03
N TYR A 465 17.15 -5.21 -46.87
CA TYR A 465 17.08 -6.30 -45.90
C TYR A 465 17.00 -5.80 -44.45
N HIS A 466 18.14 -5.57 -43.78
CA HIS A 466 18.18 -4.97 -42.45
C HIS A 466 18.12 -3.44 -42.55
N LYS A 467 17.29 -2.85 -41.69
CA LYS A 467 17.17 -1.39 -41.54
C LYS A 467 17.54 -0.90 -40.14
N TYR A 468 17.48 -1.78 -39.15
CA TYR A 468 17.69 -1.45 -37.75
C TYR A 468 18.58 -2.49 -37.07
N PHE A 469 19.34 -2.09 -36.07
CA PHE A 469 19.86 -2.96 -35.02
C PHE A 469 19.90 -2.19 -33.70
N VAL A 470 19.86 -2.91 -32.60
CA VAL A 470 20.03 -2.32 -31.27
C VAL A 470 21.42 -2.67 -30.77
N ALA A 471 22.12 -1.68 -30.22
CA ALA A 471 23.34 -1.90 -29.46
C ALA A 471 23.12 -1.37 -28.03
N THR A 472 23.39 -2.23 -27.06
CA THR A 472 23.08 -1.99 -25.66
C THR A 472 24.29 -2.28 -24.81
N TYR A 473 24.66 -1.35 -23.94
CA TYR A 473 25.62 -1.56 -22.87
C TYR A 473 24.84 -1.77 -21.57
N ASN A 474 25.26 -2.73 -20.75
CA ASN A 474 24.78 -2.82 -19.38
C ASN A 474 25.79 -3.50 -18.45
N ASP A 475 25.88 -3.01 -17.22
CA ASP A 475 26.47 -3.73 -16.09
C ASP A 475 25.40 -3.93 -14.99
N SER A 476 25.81 -4.03 -13.72
CA SER A 476 24.86 -4.19 -12.61
C SER A 476 24.12 -2.90 -12.28
N ASP A 477 24.70 -1.73 -12.58
CA ASP A 477 24.24 -0.45 -12.03
C ASP A 477 23.82 0.53 -13.13
N THR A 478 24.27 0.28 -14.36
CA THR A 478 24.05 1.18 -15.50
C THR A 478 23.66 0.41 -16.75
N ALA A 479 22.76 1.00 -17.53
CA ALA A 479 22.40 0.50 -18.84
C ALA A 479 22.09 1.65 -19.79
N GLU A 480 22.44 1.47 -21.06
CA GLU A 480 22.05 2.37 -22.14
C GLU A 480 21.90 1.62 -23.45
N SER A 481 20.89 2.01 -24.22
CA SER A 481 20.56 1.40 -25.50
C SER A 481 20.46 2.45 -26.59
N TYR A 482 20.86 2.05 -27.80
CA TYR A 482 20.82 2.86 -29.00
C TYR A 482 20.20 2.08 -30.16
N LEU A 483 19.26 2.70 -30.88
CA LEU A 483 18.71 2.18 -32.12
C LEU A 483 19.51 2.74 -33.29
N LEU A 484 20.19 1.87 -34.03
CA LEU A 484 21.21 2.24 -35.01
C LEU A 484 20.92 1.64 -36.40
N GLU A 485 21.54 2.22 -37.43
CA GLU A 485 21.55 1.73 -38.81
C GLU A 485 22.97 1.85 -39.39
N LEU A 486 23.39 0.84 -40.15
CA LEU A 486 24.66 0.85 -40.88
C LEU A 486 24.41 1.06 -42.37
N LYS A 487 25.07 2.06 -42.96
CA LYS A 487 25.00 2.37 -44.39
C LYS A 487 26.35 2.10 -45.07
N PRO A 488 26.63 0.85 -45.48
CA PRO A 488 27.84 0.52 -46.20
C PRO A 488 27.86 1.15 -47.60
N ARG A 489 28.99 1.75 -47.96
CA ARG A 489 29.23 2.45 -49.22
C ARG A 489 30.64 2.22 -49.73
N GLU A 490 30.78 2.26 -51.06
CA GLU A 490 32.09 2.32 -51.70
C GLU A 490 32.62 3.75 -51.60
N GLU A 491 33.83 3.92 -51.05
CA GLU A 491 34.58 5.15 -51.26
C GLU A 491 35.42 4.98 -52.53
N THR A 492 35.28 5.92 -53.47
CA THR A 492 35.90 5.82 -54.80
C THR A 492 37.42 5.73 -54.69
N GLY A 493 37.97 4.53 -54.93
CA GLY A 493 39.40 4.30 -55.16
C GLY A 493 40.26 3.95 -53.94
N VAL A 494 39.69 3.68 -52.75
CA VAL A 494 40.51 3.39 -51.56
C VAL A 494 40.02 2.16 -50.78
N ARG A 495 38.84 2.18 -50.11
CA ARG A 495 38.27 1.07 -49.29
C ARG A 495 36.75 1.19 -49.13
N ASN A 496 36.08 0.10 -48.71
CA ASN A 496 34.68 0.14 -48.31
C ASN A 496 34.53 0.75 -46.90
N GLU A 497 33.54 1.61 -46.72
CA GLU A 497 33.20 2.28 -45.45
C GLU A 497 31.73 2.08 -45.11
N THR A 498 31.36 2.35 -43.86
CA THR A 498 29.97 2.42 -43.42
C THR A 498 29.74 3.66 -42.59
N ASP A 499 28.61 4.33 -42.83
CA ASP A 499 28.12 5.35 -41.91
C ASP A 499 27.29 4.67 -40.82
N VAL A 500 27.46 5.11 -39.57
CA VAL A 500 26.68 4.67 -38.41
C VAL A 500 25.68 5.77 -38.11
N LEU A 501 24.40 5.51 -38.32
CA LEU A 501 23.32 6.45 -38.04
C LEU A 501 22.62 6.10 -36.74
N ASN A 502 22.29 7.13 -35.98
CA ASN A 502 21.33 7.05 -34.90
C ASN A 502 19.91 7.20 -35.46
N LYS A 503 19.03 6.23 -35.21
CA LYS A 503 17.66 6.25 -35.73
C LYS A 503 16.70 7.10 -34.92
N VAL A 504 17.02 7.37 -33.67
CA VAL A 504 16.20 8.22 -32.80
C VAL A 504 16.48 9.69 -33.11
N THR A 505 17.75 10.09 -33.17
CA THR A 505 18.12 11.50 -33.43
C THR A 505 18.19 11.83 -34.93
N GLY A 506 18.37 10.83 -35.79
CA GLY A 506 18.58 11.00 -37.24
C GLY A 506 20.01 11.42 -37.60
N GLU A 507 20.91 11.55 -36.64
CA GLU A 507 22.27 12.02 -36.84
C GLU A 507 23.21 10.90 -37.30
N THR A 508 24.21 11.25 -38.12
CA THR A 508 25.33 10.36 -38.42
C THR A 508 26.37 10.48 -37.31
N ILE A 509 26.56 9.40 -36.57
CA ILE A 509 27.48 9.32 -35.44
C ILE A 509 28.92 9.34 -35.94
N SER A 510 29.23 8.49 -36.92
CA SER A 510 30.55 8.42 -37.53
C SER A 510 30.54 7.66 -38.86
N SER A 511 31.57 7.88 -39.68
CA SER A 511 31.91 7.02 -40.82
C SER A 511 33.12 6.17 -40.43
N LYS A 512 33.07 4.87 -40.71
CA LYS A 512 34.05 3.88 -40.26
C LYS A 512 34.39 2.89 -41.35
N LYS A 513 35.63 2.41 -41.33
CA LYS A 513 36.10 1.29 -42.17
C LYS A 513 36.39 0.07 -41.32
N ALA A 514 36.65 -1.06 -41.99
CA ALA A 514 37.10 -2.28 -41.32
C ALA A 514 38.37 -2.03 -40.47
N GLY A 515 38.35 -2.50 -39.22
CA GLY A 515 39.36 -2.31 -38.19
C GLY A 515 39.14 -1.10 -37.28
N ASP A 516 38.15 -0.25 -37.55
CA ASP A 516 37.83 0.88 -36.67
C ASP A 516 36.80 0.49 -35.59
N SER A 517 36.90 1.14 -34.43
CA SER A 517 35.89 1.05 -33.35
C SER A 517 34.89 2.20 -33.43
N VAL A 518 33.64 1.91 -33.08
CA VAL A 518 32.55 2.87 -32.84
C VAL A 518 32.34 2.99 -31.34
N LYS A 519 32.17 4.21 -30.85
CA LYS A 519 31.80 4.49 -29.46
C LYS A 519 30.67 5.51 -29.40
N ILE A 520 29.61 5.19 -28.66
CA ILE A 520 28.41 5.99 -28.47
C ILE A 520 28.02 5.80 -27.00
N GLY A 521 28.17 6.84 -26.18
CA GLY A 521 28.14 6.65 -24.72
C GLY A 521 29.19 5.64 -24.26
N ASP A 522 28.75 4.66 -23.49
CA ASP A 522 29.44 3.46 -23.02
C ASP A 522 29.32 2.27 -23.98
N VAL A 523 28.37 2.30 -24.93
CA VAL A 523 28.35 1.33 -26.03
C VAL A 523 29.59 1.47 -26.91
N SER A 524 30.28 0.34 -27.10
CA SER A 524 31.39 0.20 -28.03
C SER A 524 31.29 -1.09 -28.85
N PHE A 525 31.66 -1.01 -30.13
CA PHE A 525 31.77 -2.17 -31.01
C PHE A 525 32.76 -1.90 -32.15
N ASP A 526 33.36 -2.96 -32.68
CA ASP A 526 34.34 -2.90 -33.75
C ASP A 526 33.71 -3.25 -35.10
N ILE A 527 34.09 -2.52 -36.15
CA ILE A 527 33.76 -2.85 -37.53
C ILE A 527 34.78 -3.88 -38.02
N GLU A 528 34.41 -5.14 -38.10
CA GLU A 528 35.32 -6.20 -38.55
C GLU A 528 35.49 -6.20 -40.08
N PHE A 529 34.37 -6.00 -40.79
CA PHE A 529 34.35 -6.12 -42.24
C PHE A 529 33.23 -5.27 -42.85
N VAL A 530 33.52 -4.65 -43.99
CA VAL A 530 32.53 -3.90 -44.78
C VAL A 530 32.54 -4.43 -46.22
N HIS A 531 31.43 -5.05 -46.61
CA HIS A 531 31.24 -5.60 -47.95
C HIS A 531 30.29 -4.73 -48.76
N VAL A 532 30.70 -4.38 -49.97
CA VAL A 532 29.86 -3.68 -50.95
C VAL A 532 30.17 -4.25 -52.32
N ASN A 533 29.14 -4.75 -53.00
CA ASN A 533 29.18 -5.03 -54.43
C ASN A 533 27.82 -4.65 -55.07
N SER A 534 27.58 -5.06 -56.32
CA SER A 534 26.34 -4.75 -57.06
C SER A 534 25.08 -5.39 -56.48
N THR A 535 25.21 -6.43 -55.66
CA THR A 535 24.12 -7.30 -55.20
C THR A 535 23.96 -7.23 -53.68
N ASP A 536 25.06 -7.37 -52.96
CA ASP A 536 25.12 -7.51 -51.51
C ASP A 536 25.89 -6.36 -50.87
N LYS A 537 25.36 -5.91 -49.74
CA LYS A 537 25.97 -4.88 -48.92
C LYS A 537 25.78 -5.21 -47.45
N TYR A 538 26.85 -5.56 -46.76
CA TYR A 538 26.77 -5.94 -45.36
C TYR A 538 27.99 -5.49 -44.55
N VAL A 539 27.80 -5.41 -43.24
CA VAL A 539 28.83 -5.08 -42.26
C VAL A 539 28.84 -6.16 -41.18
N ASN A 540 30.03 -6.67 -40.85
CA ASN A 540 30.22 -7.51 -39.67
C ASN A 540 30.75 -6.64 -38.54
N ILE A 541 30.10 -6.73 -37.38
CA ILE A 541 30.50 -6.01 -36.17
C ILE A 541 30.69 -6.97 -35.00
N THR A 542 31.57 -6.59 -34.08
CA THR A 542 31.80 -7.31 -32.82
C THR A 542 31.63 -6.37 -31.64
N ALA A 543 30.77 -6.77 -30.71
CA ALA A 543 30.50 -6.07 -29.46
C ALA A 543 31.77 -5.91 -28.62
N GLY A 544 31.92 -4.74 -28.01
CA GLY A 544 32.87 -4.50 -26.95
C GLY A 544 32.45 -5.17 -25.63
N THR A 545 33.16 -4.85 -24.55
CA THR A 545 32.83 -5.33 -23.21
C THR A 545 31.42 -4.87 -22.81
N ASN A 546 30.63 -5.79 -22.23
CA ASN A 546 29.28 -5.53 -21.74
C ASN A 546 28.27 -5.06 -22.80
N VAL A 547 28.60 -5.18 -24.09
CA VAL A 547 27.70 -4.81 -25.19
C VAL A 547 26.97 -6.04 -25.73
N ASN A 548 25.67 -5.89 -25.98
CA ASN A 548 24.81 -6.91 -26.55
C ASN A 548 23.93 -6.35 -27.69
N PHE A 549 23.42 -7.25 -28.54
CA PHE A 549 22.65 -6.91 -29.75
C PHE A 549 21.24 -7.52 -29.77
N ASN A 550 20.77 -8.07 -28.65
CA ASN A 550 19.46 -8.70 -28.52
C ASN A 550 18.68 -8.24 -27.28
N THR A 551 19.11 -7.17 -26.61
CA THR A 551 18.35 -6.56 -25.52
C THR A 551 18.29 -5.05 -25.68
N VAL A 552 17.25 -4.45 -25.12
CA VAL A 552 17.08 -3.00 -25.04
C VAL A 552 16.70 -2.64 -23.61
N PHE A 553 17.23 -1.53 -23.10
CA PHE A 553 16.88 -0.97 -21.79
C PHE A 553 16.11 0.32 -21.97
N SER A 554 15.06 0.48 -21.16
CA SER A 554 14.42 1.79 -20.97
C SER A 554 15.35 2.74 -20.21
N VAL A 555 15.04 4.04 -20.22
CA VAL A 555 15.77 5.03 -19.39
C VAL A 555 15.69 4.67 -17.90
N GLY A 556 14.57 4.10 -17.47
CA GLY A 556 14.36 3.58 -16.13
C GLY A 556 15.12 2.31 -15.77
N GLY A 557 15.77 1.62 -16.71
CA GLY A 557 16.49 0.37 -16.41
C GLY A 557 15.69 -0.93 -16.63
N LEU A 558 14.43 -0.85 -17.08
CA LEU A 558 13.70 -2.05 -17.54
C LEU A 558 14.40 -2.69 -18.74
N LYS A 559 14.80 -3.95 -18.60
CA LYS A 559 15.36 -4.76 -19.68
C LYS A 559 14.26 -5.44 -20.47
N VAL A 560 14.38 -5.40 -21.80
CA VAL A 560 13.52 -6.13 -22.73
C VAL A 560 14.39 -6.98 -23.66
N TRP A 561 14.06 -8.25 -23.82
CA TRP A 561 14.72 -9.12 -24.80
C TRP A 561 14.07 -8.98 -26.17
N LEU A 562 14.88 -8.80 -27.20
CA LEU A 562 14.45 -8.68 -28.59
C LEU A 562 14.46 -10.05 -29.27
N PRO A 563 13.54 -10.31 -30.22
CA PRO A 563 13.47 -11.58 -30.93
C PRO A 563 14.72 -11.79 -31.78
N TYR A 564 15.28 -13.00 -31.76
CA TYR A 564 16.35 -13.42 -32.66
C TYR A 564 16.08 -14.81 -33.23
N ARG A 565 16.36 -14.98 -34.53
CA ARG A 565 16.10 -16.23 -35.25
C ARG A 565 17.01 -17.35 -34.74
N VAL A 566 16.41 -18.52 -34.49
CA VAL A 566 17.12 -19.78 -34.28
C VAL A 566 16.67 -20.80 -35.33
N SER A 567 17.51 -21.81 -35.58
CA SER A 567 17.10 -23.01 -36.30
C SER A 567 17.57 -24.22 -35.52
N LYS A 568 16.83 -25.34 -35.60
CA LYS A 568 17.19 -26.59 -34.93
C LYS A 568 18.58 -27.04 -35.40
N ALA A 569 19.49 -27.22 -34.44
CA ALA A 569 20.76 -27.90 -34.68
C ALA A 569 20.50 -29.41 -34.90
N THR A 570 20.10 -29.80 -36.10
CA THR A 570 20.19 -31.22 -36.47
C THR A 570 21.65 -31.52 -36.79
N ASN A 571 22.26 -32.35 -35.97
CA ASN A 571 23.53 -32.99 -36.25
C ASN A 571 23.35 -33.95 -37.44
N SER A 572 23.32 -33.43 -38.67
CA SER A 572 23.40 -34.23 -39.89
C SER A 572 23.83 -33.36 -41.06
N THR A 573 24.94 -33.73 -41.68
CA THR A 573 25.31 -33.45 -43.09
C THR A 573 24.20 -32.74 -43.88
N PHE A 574 24.37 -31.44 -44.08
CA PHE A 574 23.51 -30.59 -44.90
C PHE A 574 23.47 -31.13 -46.33
N GLY A 575 22.40 -31.86 -46.65
CA GLY A 575 21.82 -31.87 -47.99
C GLY A 575 21.01 -30.59 -48.13
N GLU A 576 21.28 -29.85 -49.19
CA GLU A 576 20.57 -28.64 -49.60
C GLU A 576 19.04 -28.84 -49.56
N GLY A 577 18.34 -27.84 -49.02
CA GLY A 577 16.90 -27.67 -49.22
C GLY A 577 16.09 -27.66 -47.93
N ASP A 578 16.08 -26.53 -47.22
CA ASP A 578 14.84 -25.94 -46.70
C ASP A 578 15.03 -24.48 -46.21
N ASP A 579 15.75 -23.66 -46.99
CA ASP A 579 15.49 -22.21 -46.98
C ASP A 579 14.47 -22.01 -48.11
N LEU A 580 13.26 -21.58 -47.78
CA LEU A 580 12.20 -21.24 -48.73
C LEU A 580 12.54 -19.95 -49.50
N ASP A 581 13.67 -19.94 -50.20
CA ASP A 581 13.94 -19.02 -51.31
C ASP A 581 14.90 -19.73 -52.27
N GLY A 582 14.38 -20.05 -53.46
CA GLY A 582 15.03 -20.91 -54.43
C GLY A 582 16.34 -20.35 -55.00
N ALA A 583 17.20 -21.31 -55.35
CA ALA A 583 18.29 -21.27 -56.32
C ALA A 583 19.62 -20.60 -55.90
N GLY A 584 20.61 -21.46 -55.62
CA GLY A 584 22.03 -21.14 -55.82
C GLY A 584 22.89 -21.53 -54.62
N GLY A 585 23.40 -22.76 -54.64
CA GLY A 585 24.27 -23.29 -53.60
C GLY A 585 25.56 -22.49 -53.42
N GLU A 586 25.75 -21.98 -52.21
CA GLU A 586 27.05 -21.83 -51.59
C GLU A 586 26.91 -22.27 -50.13
N THR A 587 27.85 -23.11 -49.68
CA THR A 587 28.00 -23.53 -48.30
C THR A 587 28.42 -22.34 -47.45
N ASN A 588 27.45 -21.50 -47.08
CA ASN A 588 27.63 -20.40 -46.16
C ASN A 588 27.17 -20.91 -44.78
N THR A 589 28.08 -20.98 -43.81
CA THR A 589 27.67 -21.00 -42.40
C THR A 589 26.84 -19.74 -42.19
N ILE A 590 25.51 -19.87 -42.20
CA ILE A 590 24.56 -18.76 -42.04
C ILE A 590 24.77 -18.19 -40.64
N PHE A 591 25.67 -17.22 -40.51
CA PHE A 591 25.76 -16.34 -39.36
C PHE A 591 24.47 -15.50 -39.32
N GLY A 592 23.60 -15.83 -38.38
CA GLY A 592 22.21 -15.35 -38.29
C GLY A 592 21.19 -16.44 -37.91
N VAL A 593 21.64 -17.69 -37.84
CA VAL A 593 20.90 -18.84 -37.32
C VAL A 593 21.75 -19.49 -36.23
N TYR A 594 21.28 -19.46 -34.97
CA TYR A 594 22.06 -19.96 -33.84
C TYR A 594 21.59 -21.34 -33.38
N PRO A 595 22.51 -22.31 -33.16
CA PRO A 595 22.21 -23.62 -32.57
C PRO A 595 22.06 -23.49 -31.05
N VAL A 596 21.11 -22.70 -30.59
CA VAL A 596 20.72 -22.64 -29.18
C VAL A 596 19.42 -23.42 -28.97
N ALA A 597 19.17 -23.87 -27.74
CA ALA A 597 17.86 -24.41 -27.41
C ALA A 597 16.79 -23.35 -27.69
N ASP A 598 15.67 -23.76 -28.27
CA ASP A 598 14.46 -22.99 -28.53
C ASP A 598 13.77 -22.49 -27.24
N THR A 599 14.34 -22.80 -26.07
CA THR A 599 13.93 -22.33 -24.74
C THR A 599 14.67 -21.08 -24.27
N ALA A 600 15.65 -20.58 -25.03
CA ALA A 600 16.39 -19.38 -24.64
C ALA A 600 15.52 -18.11 -24.80
N ILE A 601 15.55 -17.23 -23.80
CA ILE A 601 14.77 -15.98 -23.83
C ILE A 601 15.17 -15.14 -25.06
N GLY A 602 14.17 -14.72 -25.83
CA GLY A 602 14.35 -13.97 -27.07
C GLY A 602 14.49 -14.84 -28.32
N ALA A 603 14.70 -16.15 -28.22
CA ALA A 603 14.75 -17.03 -29.39
C ALA A 603 13.39 -17.12 -30.08
N ILE A 604 13.38 -17.23 -31.41
CA ILE A 604 12.16 -17.57 -32.17
C ILE A 604 12.49 -18.52 -33.32
N ASN A 605 11.68 -19.57 -33.46
CA ASN A 605 11.74 -20.49 -34.59
C ASN A 605 10.55 -20.29 -35.53
N PHE A 606 10.82 -19.91 -36.78
CA PHE A 606 9.81 -19.69 -37.81
C PHE A 606 9.40 -20.95 -38.59
N THR A 607 10.01 -22.11 -38.33
CA THR A 607 9.69 -23.33 -39.09
C THR A 607 8.49 -24.08 -38.50
N ASN A 608 7.45 -24.28 -39.33
CA ASN A 608 6.24 -25.04 -39.03
C ASN A 608 6.50 -26.56 -39.08
N VAL A 609 7.37 -27.05 -38.21
CA VAL A 609 7.73 -28.47 -38.19
C VAL A 609 6.95 -29.15 -37.08
N THR A 610 5.91 -29.89 -37.47
CA THR A 610 5.09 -30.75 -36.59
C THR A 610 5.88 -31.93 -35.98
N ASP A 611 7.13 -32.16 -36.40
CA ASP A 611 8.05 -33.17 -35.82
C ASP A 611 8.73 -32.70 -34.51
N LEU A 612 8.30 -31.57 -33.94
CA LEU A 612 8.63 -31.17 -32.57
C LEU A 612 7.78 -31.99 -31.59
N GLY A 613 8.10 -33.28 -31.44
CA GLY A 613 7.34 -34.22 -30.62
C GLY A 613 6.87 -33.60 -29.30
N ALA A 614 5.55 -33.41 -29.14
CA ALA A 614 4.87 -32.96 -27.93
C ALA A 614 5.48 -31.76 -27.15
N GLY A 615 6.33 -30.93 -27.77
CA GLY A 615 7.16 -29.99 -27.02
C GLY A 615 7.84 -28.91 -27.85
N GLY A 616 7.11 -28.26 -28.77
CA GLY A 616 7.52 -26.91 -29.18
C GLY A 616 7.61 -26.04 -27.93
N SER A 617 8.74 -25.38 -27.71
CA SER A 617 8.93 -24.54 -26.52
C SER A 617 7.87 -23.44 -26.50
N ALA A 618 7.00 -23.46 -25.50
CA ALA A 618 5.89 -22.52 -25.39
C ALA A 618 6.40 -21.08 -25.49
N GLY A 619 5.85 -20.30 -26.41
CA GLY A 619 6.20 -18.89 -26.61
C GLY A 619 7.46 -18.59 -27.41
N HIS A 620 7.99 -19.55 -28.17
CA HIS A 620 9.17 -19.36 -29.03
C HIS A 620 8.98 -19.99 -30.43
N SER A 621 7.75 -19.97 -30.94
CA SER A 621 7.30 -20.65 -32.17
C SER A 621 6.83 -19.68 -33.26
N TRP A 622 6.38 -20.23 -34.39
CA TRP A 622 5.88 -19.49 -35.54
C TRP A 622 4.49 -18.88 -35.31
N ASP A 623 3.75 -19.35 -34.31
CA ASP A 623 2.42 -18.89 -33.91
C ASP A 623 2.39 -18.22 -32.54
N THR A 624 3.48 -18.21 -31.78
CA THR A 624 3.47 -17.58 -30.45
C THR A 624 4.85 -17.11 -30.03
N TYR A 625 4.94 -15.88 -29.50
CA TYR A 625 6.18 -15.31 -28.98
C TYR A 625 6.00 -14.66 -27.61
N TYR A 626 6.88 -14.96 -26.65
CA TYR A 626 6.93 -14.30 -25.35
C TYR A 626 7.93 -13.15 -25.39
N LEU A 627 7.42 -11.92 -25.34
CA LEU A 627 8.23 -10.73 -25.16
C LEU A 627 8.52 -10.55 -23.66
N SER A 628 9.68 -11.07 -23.26
CA SER A 628 10.14 -11.07 -21.88
C SER A 628 10.74 -9.74 -21.43
N MET A 629 10.54 -9.42 -20.16
CA MET A 629 11.04 -8.21 -19.50
C MET A 629 11.49 -8.50 -18.08
N VAL A 630 12.46 -7.75 -17.58
CA VAL A 630 12.92 -7.83 -16.18
C VAL A 630 13.30 -6.44 -15.66
N GLY A 631 12.80 -6.10 -14.48
CA GLY A 631 13.14 -4.86 -13.78
C GLY A 631 14.45 -4.94 -13.01
N GLU A 632 14.82 -3.86 -12.33
CA GLU A 632 15.84 -3.86 -11.28
C GLU A 632 15.28 -4.43 -9.96
N ASP A 633 16.15 -4.76 -9.02
CA ASP A 633 15.75 -5.12 -7.65
C ASP A 633 15.73 -3.88 -6.73
N LYS A 634 15.35 -4.05 -5.46
CA LYS A 634 15.32 -2.94 -4.48
C LYS A 634 16.68 -2.30 -4.17
N ASP A 635 17.76 -2.97 -4.54
CA ASP A 635 19.13 -2.53 -4.29
C ASP A 635 19.72 -1.85 -5.53
N ASP A 636 18.86 -1.42 -6.47
CA ASP A 636 19.18 -0.76 -7.74
C ASP A 636 19.98 -1.66 -8.72
N ASN A 637 20.00 -2.98 -8.51
CA ASN A 637 20.69 -3.88 -9.45
C ASN A 637 19.81 -4.10 -10.68
N ILE A 638 20.26 -3.56 -11.82
CA ILE A 638 19.58 -3.65 -13.10
C ILE A 638 19.39 -5.11 -13.51
N ALA A 639 18.21 -5.41 -14.07
CA ALA A 639 17.82 -6.74 -14.57
C ALA A 639 17.89 -7.88 -13.53
N SER A 640 17.79 -7.55 -12.25
CA SER A 640 17.80 -8.51 -11.12
C SER A 640 16.46 -8.63 -10.40
N GLY A 641 15.45 -7.87 -10.83
CA GLY A 641 14.13 -7.80 -10.22
C GLY A 641 13.11 -8.80 -10.77
N PRO A 642 11.80 -8.46 -10.69
CA PRO A 642 10.76 -9.37 -11.12
C PRO A 642 10.76 -9.54 -12.64
N TYR A 643 10.62 -10.80 -13.04
CA TYR A 643 10.40 -11.19 -14.41
C TYR A 643 8.91 -11.12 -14.77
N PHE A 644 8.60 -10.58 -15.94
CA PHE A 644 7.26 -10.59 -16.52
C PHE A 644 7.33 -10.64 -18.05
N ALA A 645 6.24 -10.98 -18.70
CA ALA A 645 6.19 -11.07 -20.16
C ALA A 645 4.81 -10.75 -20.72
N VAL A 646 4.78 -10.36 -22.00
CA VAL A 646 3.55 -10.33 -22.80
C VAL A 646 3.64 -11.39 -23.90
N ARG A 647 2.50 -11.98 -24.26
CA ARG A 647 2.43 -12.96 -25.35
C ARG A 647 1.97 -12.26 -26.62
N LEU A 648 2.72 -12.46 -27.69
CA LEU A 648 2.38 -12.05 -29.04
C LEU A 648 1.83 -13.27 -29.79
N ASP A 649 0.65 -13.12 -30.38
CA ASP A 649 -0.07 -14.19 -31.07
C ASP A 649 -0.75 -13.61 -32.33
N PRO A 650 -0.62 -14.23 -33.51
CA PRO A 650 -1.45 -13.91 -34.65
C PRO A 650 -2.90 -14.37 -34.42
N ASN A 651 -3.85 -13.44 -34.51
CA ASN A 651 -5.26 -13.74 -34.33
C ASN A 651 -5.86 -14.46 -35.57
N ALA A 652 -7.15 -14.79 -35.49
CA ALA A 652 -7.85 -15.51 -36.57
C ALA A 652 -7.89 -14.77 -37.92
N ASP A 653 -7.77 -13.44 -37.90
CA ASP A 653 -7.72 -12.58 -39.08
C ASP A 653 -6.28 -12.40 -39.61
N GLY A 654 -5.29 -12.96 -38.92
CA GLY A 654 -3.86 -12.88 -39.24
C GLY A 654 -3.18 -11.62 -38.70
N ASP A 655 -3.87 -10.83 -37.87
CA ASP A 655 -3.30 -9.66 -37.22
C ASP A 655 -2.46 -10.08 -36.03
N ILE A 656 -1.27 -9.51 -35.89
CA ILE A 656 -0.43 -9.79 -34.72
C ILE A 656 -0.86 -8.90 -33.55
N GLU A 657 -1.25 -9.52 -32.44
CA GLU A 657 -1.73 -8.84 -31.24
C GLU A 657 -1.10 -9.35 -29.96
N ILE A 658 -1.47 -8.72 -28.83
CA ILE A 658 -1.10 -9.18 -27.50
C ILE A 658 -2.31 -9.86 -26.90
N ASP A 659 -2.29 -11.16 -26.72
CA ASP A 659 -3.50 -11.85 -26.27
C ASP A 659 -3.48 -12.14 -24.76
N GLN A 660 -2.29 -12.25 -24.16
CA GLN A 660 -2.11 -12.54 -22.72
C GLN A 660 -0.92 -11.80 -22.10
N ILE A 661 -1.05 -11.56 -20.80
CA ILE A 661 0.02 -11.03 -19.93
C ILE A 661 0.42 -12.08 -18.90
N ASN A 662 1.72 -12.12 -18.60
CA ASN A 662 2.26 -12.84 -17.46
C ASN A 662 2.94 -11.87 -16.51
N ASN A 663 2.26 -11.52 -15.42
CA ASN A 663 2.67 -10.50 -14.46
C ASN A 663 2.99 -11.08 -13.06
N SER A 664 3.15 -12.39 -12.95
CA SER A 664 3.56 -13.08 -11.73
C SER A 664 4.38 -14.32 -12.07
N VAL A 665 5.01 -14.95 -11.07
CA VAL A 665 5.74 -16.21 -11.30
C VAL A 665 4.72 -17.32 -11.60
N GLY A 666 4.60 -17.70 -12.87
CA GLY A 666 3.63 -18.69 -13.33
C GLY A 666 3.45 -18.73 -14.84
N ALA A 667 2.45 -19.48 -15.30
CA ALA A 667 2.04 -19.51 -16.70
C ALA A 667 1.14 -18.30 -17.02
N PHE A 668 1.12 -17.88 -18.29
CA PHE A 668 0.16 -16.90 -18.79
C PHE A 668 -1.27 -17.32 -18.43
N ALA A 669 -2.06 -16.38 -17.89
CA ALA A 669 -3.37 -16.68 -17.31
C ALA A 669 -4.41 -15.64 -17.71
N GLY A 670 -5.17 -15.92 -18.77
CA GLY A 670 -6.25 -15.05 -19.26
C GLY A 670 -5.77 -13.70 -19.81
N SER A 671 -6.70 -12.91 -20.35
CA SER A 671 -6.36 -11.65 -21.01
C SER A 671 -5.74 -10.63 -20.04
N GLY A 672 -6.19 -10.53 -18.79
CA GLY A 672 -5.58 -9.62 -17.80
C GLY A 672 -4.29 -10.13 -17.15
N GLY A 673 -3.87 -11.37 -17.41
CA GLY A 673 -2.89 -12.06 -16.58
C GLY A 673 -3.46 -12.52 -15.23
N GLY A 674 -2.65 -13.26 -14.46
CA GLY A 674 -3.09 -13.96 -13.24
C GLY A 674 -3.62 -13.05 -12.12
N THR A 675 -3.24 -11.77 -12.12
CA THR A 675 -3.74 -10.77 -11.14
C THR A 675 -4.40 -9.55 -11.77
N GLY A 676 -4.68 -9.59 -13.07
CA GLY A 676 -5.32 -8.49 -13.79
C GLY A 676 -6.75 -8.20 -13.34
N LYS A 677 -7.08 -6.92 -13.19
CA LYS A 677 -8.42 -6.44 -12.83
C LYS A 677 -8.94 -5.55 -13.95
N GLU A 678 -10.09 -5.92 -14.51
CA GLU A 678 -10.77 -5.08 -15.50
C GLU A 678 -11.25 -3.78 -14.85
N GLN A 679 -10.90 -2.65 -15.45
CA GLN A 679 -11.38 -1.32 -15.11
C GLN A 679 -12.78 -1.12 -15.70
N GLY A 680 -13.81 -0.97 -14.86
CA GLY A 680 -15.18 -0.81 -15.35
C GLY A 680 -15.63 -1.93 -16.28
N THR A 681 -16.35 -1.56 -17.33
CA THR A 681 -16.70 -2.43 -18.47
C THR A 681 -16.02 -1.91 -19.72
N THR A 682 -14.71 -1.70 -19.65
CA THR A 682 -13.95 -0.99 -20.70
C THR A 682 -13.09 -1.92 -21.55
N SER A 683 -13.01 -3.21 -21.19
CA SER A 683 -12.04 -4.14 -21.78
C SER A 683 -10.60 -3.65 -21.60
N ILE A 684 -10.32 -2.98 -20.47
CA ILE A 684 -8.98 -2.56 -20.06
C ILE A 684 -8.66 -3.29 -18.76
N TYR A 685 -7.60 -4.09 -18.74
CA TYR A 685 -7.15 -4.81 -17.56
C TYR A 685 -5.91 -4.14 -16.98
N GLU A 686 -5.99 -3.75 -15.71
CA GLU A 686 -4.86 -3.25 -14.94
C GLU A 686 -4.23 -4.40 -14.16
N ALA A 687 -2.90 -4.50 -14.21
CA ALA A 687 -2.12 -5.52 -13.54
C ALA A 687 -0.85 -4.90 -12.97
N TYR A 688 -0.41 -5.37 -11.80
CA TYR A 688 0.91 -5.03 -11.25
C TYR A 688 1.78 -6.28 -11.26
N VAL A 689 3.05 -6.09 -11.56
CA VAL A 689 4.06 -7.14 -11.50
C VAL A 689 4.52 -7.26 -10.05
N VAL A 690 4.17 -8.36 -9.41
CA VAL A 690 4.59 -8.66 -8.03
C VAL A 690 5.61 -9.79 -8.03
N GLY A 691 6.68 -9.63 -7.26
CA GLY A 691 7.73 -10.65 -7.13
C GLY A 691 7.25 -11.84 -6.30
N SER A 692 7.87 -13.00 -6.50
CA SER A 692 7.64 -14.16 -5.62
C SER A 692 8.36 -13.95 -4.29
N ALA A 693 7.62 -13.59 -3.23
CA ALA A 693 7.85 -13.83 -1.80
C ALA A 693 9.24 -13.61 -1.16
N ALA A 694 10.27 -13.13 -1.87
CA ALA A 694 11.63 -12.98 -1.35
C ALA A 694 12.41 -11.86 -2.07
N GLY A 695 11.86 -10.63 -2.07
CA GLY A 695 12.62 -9.41 -2.40
C GLY A 695 12.69 -9.01 -3.87
N GLY A 696 11.62 -9.22 -4.63
CA GLY A 696 11.56 -8.83 -6.04
C GLY A 696 10.25 -8.17 -6.47
N GLY A 697 9.39 -7.72 -5.56
CA GLY A 697 8.11 -7.08 -5.90
C GLY A 697 8.17 -5.56 -5.86
N ASP A 698 9.34 -5.02 -5.56
CA ASP A 698 9.40 -3.79 -4.79
C ASP A 698 9.11 -2.58 -5.67
N ILE A 699 9.42 -2.67 -6.96
CA ILE A 699 9.13 -1.65 -7.97
C ILE A 699 7.66 -1.65 -8.40
N ALA A 700 7.03 -2.83 -8.43
CA ALA A 700 5.66 -3.03 -8.92
C ALA A 700 5.34 -2.36 -10.28
N PRO A 701 6.01 -2.72 -11.41
CA PRO A 701 5.63 -2.26 -12.75
C PRO A 701 4.13 -2.48 -13.02
N LYS A 702 3.45 -1.49 -13.60
CA LYS A 702 2.03 -1.60 -13.95
C LYS A 702 1.88 -1.90 -15.43
N ILE A 703 1.02 -2.85 -15.75
CA ILE A 703 0.67 -3.23 -17.12
C ILE A 703 -0.82 -2.92 -17.33
N LEU A 704 -1.12 -2.17 -18.38
CA LEU A 704 -2.49 -1.99 -18.88
C LEU A 704 -2.64 -2.80 -20.16
N HIS A 705 -3.60 -3.73 -20.15
CA HIS A 705 -3.98 -4.49 -21.33
C HIS A 705 -5.26 -3.96 -21.93
N TYR A 706 -5.27 -3.66 -23.21
CA TYR A 706 -6.45 -3.17 -23.90
C TYR A 706 -6.97 -4.27 -24.82
N THR A 707 -8.11 -4.88 -24.45
CA THR A 707 -8.71 -6.01 -25.17
C THR A 707 -9.91 -5.56 -26.00
N LYS A 708 -9.72 -4.55 -26.85
CA LYS A 708 -10.78 -3.89 -27.63
C LYS A 708 -11.17 -4.74 -28.86
N PRO A 709 -12.38 -4.57 -29.44
CA PRO A 709 -12.93 -5.50 -30.43
C PRO A 709 -12.15 -5.64 -31.75
N ASP A 710 -11.12 -4.82 -31.99
CA ASP A 710 -10.34 -4.83 -33.23
C ASP A 710 -8.97 -5.49 -33.03
N ARG A 711 -8.17 -5.03 -32.04
CA ARG A 711 -6.84 -5.59 -31.78
C ARG A 711 -6.31 -5.25 -30.39
N ASP A 712 -5.68 -6.24 -29.76
CA ASP A 712 -5.16 -6.10 -28.42
C ASP A 712 -3.75 -5.47 -28.39
N TYR A 713 -3.51 -4.63 -27.39
CA TYR A 713 -2.21 -3.98 -27.15
C TYR A 713 -1.97 -3.72 -25.66
N ALA A 714 -0.72 -3.49 -25.28
CA ALA A 714 -0.32 -3.35 -23.89
C ALA A 714 0.55 -2.11 -23.67
N GLU A 715 0.35 -1.48 -22.53
CA GLU A 715 1.19 -0.42 -22.01
C GLU A 715 1.84 -0.86 -20.71
N VAL A 716 3.15 -0.65 -20.58
CA VAL A 716 3.90 -0.94 -19.35
C VAL A 716 4.39 0.38 -18.79
N TYR A 717 4.02 0.66 -17.55
CA TYR A 717 4.41 1.84 -16.78
C TYR A 717 5.45 1.41 -15.75
N TYR A 718 6.72 1.69 -16.05
CA TYR A 718 7.87 1.24 -15.27
C TYR A 718 8.43 2.41 -14.44
N PRO A 719 8.46 2.33 -13.10
CA PRO A 719 9.07 3.36 -12.25
C PRO A 719 10.55 3.62 -12.58
N THR A 720 11.00 4.85 -12.37
CA THR A 720 12.34 5.35 -12.69
C THR A 720 12.89 6.14 -11.50
N GLY A 721 14.19 6.03 -11.29
CA GLY A 721 14.96 6.82 -10.32
C GLY A 721 14.88 6.34 -8.86
N ALA A 722 13.81 5.67 -8.45
CA ALA A 722 13.72 4.99 -7.16
C ALA A 722 13.21 3.56 -7.36
N SER A 723 13.90 2.59 -6.78
CA SER A 723 13.64 1.16 -7.02
C SER A 723 12.55 0.56 -6.13
N GLN A 724 11.60 1.39 -5.66
CA GLN A 724 10.50 0.96 -4.82
C GLN A 724 9.21 1.77 -5.07
N SER A 725 8.08 1.07 -5.17
CA SER A 725 6.72 1.58 -5.04
C SER A 725 6.10 1.00 -3.77
N TYR A 726 5.53 1.85 -2.91
CA TYR A 726 5.16 1.45 -1.55
C TYR A 726 3.93 2.20 -1.03
N ALA A 727 3.30 1.63 0.00
CA ALA A 727 2.31 2.33 0.82
C ALA A 727 2.94 2.72 2.15
N LYS A 728 2.49 3.84 2.73
CA LYS A 728 2.75 4.11 4.14
C LYS A 728 1.50 3.73 4.92
N VAL A 729 1.68 2.84 5.90
CA VAL A 729 0.62 2.42 6.82
C VAL A 729 1.01 2.89 8.21
N PHE A 730 0.03 3.34 8.98
CA PHE A 730 0.26 3.90 10.30
C PHE A 730 -0.68 3.26 11.32
N LEU A 731 -0.16 3.05 12.52
CA LEU A 731 -0.93 2.75 13.72
C LEU A 731 -0.91 4.00 14.61
N THR A 732 -2.08 4.42 15.04
CA THR A 732 -2.26 5.70 15.74
C THR A 732 -3.32 5.58 16.82
N ASP A 733 -3.35 6.54 17.75
CA ASP A 733 -4.55 6.73 18.56
C ASP A 733 -5.74 7.20 17.71
N ILE A 734 -6.96 7.02 18.19
CA ILE A 734 -8.18 7.36 17.43
C ILE A 734 -8.33 8.87 17.15
N SER A 735 -7.64 9.73 17.91
CA SER A 735 -7.69 11.19 17.77
C SER A 735 -6.71 11.71 16.70
N ALA A 736 -5.76 10.89 16.26
CA ALA A 736 -4.84 11.23 15.19
C ALA A 736 -5.58 11.36 13.85
N VAL A 737 -5.28 12.44 13.13
CA VAL A 737 -5.87 12.71 11.81
C VAL A 737 -4.76 12.73 10.76
N SER A 738 -4.97 12.01 9.66
CA SER A 738 -4.06 12.01 8.52
C SER A 738 -4.11 13.36 7.79
N VAL A 739 -2.94 13.98 7.62
CA VAL A 739 -2.79 15.25 6.93
C VAL A 739 -1.93 15.02 5.68
N PRO A 740 -2.45 15.26 4.47
CA PRO A 740 -1.63 15.33 3.27
C PRO A 740 -0.55 16.40 3.43
N GLU A 741 0.61 16.26 2.80
CA GLU A 741 1.68 17.24 2.86
C GLU A 741 1.21 18.58 2.26
N GLY A 742 1.10 19.62 3.10
CA GLY A 742 0.43 20.88 2.72
C GLY A 742 -1.08 20.94 3.00
N GLY A 743 -1.61 19.95 3.71
CA GLY A 743 -3.01 19.88 4.16
C GLY A 743 -3.38 20.90 5.22
N ALA A 744 -4.69 20.97 5.51
CA ALA A 744 -5.22 21.80 6.59
C ALA A 744 -4.73 21.21 7.90
N VAL A 745 -4.17 22.05 8.77
CA VAL A 745 -3.57 21.60 10.04
C VAL A 745 -4.60 21.80 11.14
N LEU A 746 -4.90 20.75 11.90
CA LEU A 746 -5.68 20.80 13.13
C LEU A 746 -4.72 21.06 14.29
N VAL A 747 -5.00 22.09 15.08
CA VAL A 747 -4.22 22.47 16.26
C VAL A 747 -5.14 22.70 17.44
N LYS A 748 -4.61 22.56 18.65
CA LYS A 748 -5.34 22.97 19.87
C LYS A 748 -5.41 24.49 19.95
N ASP A 749 -6.38 25.00 20.70
CA ASP A 749 -6.51 26.42 20.97
C ASP A 749 -5.30 27.02 21.70
N THR A 750 -4.58 26.21 22.47
CA THR A 750 -3.29 26.55 23.09
C THR A 750 -2.13 26.69 22.09
N GLU A 751 -2.28 26.12 20.90
CA GLU A 751 -1.23 26.06 19.86
C GLU A 751 -1.51 27.01 18.70
N VAL A 752 -2.55 27.84 18.78
CA VAL A 752 -3.03 28.68 17.66
C VAL A 752 -1.95 29.59 17.05
N SER A 753 -0.90 29.91 17.82
CA SER A 753 0.26 30.67 17.35
C SER A 753 1.06 29.96 16.26
N SER A 754 1.04 28.63 16.20
CA SER A 754 1.75 27.83 15.18
C SER A 754 1.14 27.98 13.78
N VAL A 755 -0.12 28.42 13.70
CA VAL A 755 -0.89 28.55 12.45
C VAL A 755 -1.32 30.00 12.16
N ALA A 756 -0.65 30.98 12.79
CA ALA A 756 -1.00 32.40 12.68
C ALA A 756 -0.95 32.97 11.24
N THR A 757 -0.31 32.27 10.30
CA THR A 757 -0.23 32.65 8.88
C THR A 757 -1.36 32.06 8.02
N LYS A 758 -2.21 31.19 8.58
CA LYS A 758 -3.32 30.51 7.86
C LYS A 758 -4.68 31.12 8.22
N ASN A 759 -5.71 30.86 7.39
CA ASN A 759 -7.09 31.20 7.75
C ASN A 759 -7.59 30.24 8.84
N LEU A 760 -8.27 30.74 9.87
CA LEU A 760 -8.68 29.91 11.01
C LEU A 760 -10.15 29.45 10.90
N ILE A 761 -10.37 28.15 11.13
CA ILE A 761 -11.68 27.54 11.36
C ILE A 761 -11.70 27.11 12.82
N ILE A 762 -12.59 27.68 13.63
CA ILE A 762 -12.63 27.42 15.08
C ILE A 762 -13.84 26.53 15.37
N VAL A 763 -13.60 25.39 16.02
CA VAL A 763 -14.61 24.39 16.39
C VAL A 763 -14.66 24.28 17.91
N GLY A 764 -15.84 24.49 18.50
CA GLY A 764 -16.06 24.52 19.95
C GLY A 764 -16.20 25.93 20.54
N GLY A 765 -17.04 26.06 21.58
CA GLY A 765 -17.44 27.35 22.16
C GLY A 765 -16.39 28.02 23.06
N SER A 766 -15.58 27.23 23.78
CA SER A 766 -14.49 27.70 24.66
C SER A 766 -13.31 28.28 23.87
N CYS A 767 -13.04 27.70 22.69
CA CYS A 767 -11.91 27.98 21.79
C CYS A 767 -11.93 29.41 21.23
N ILE A 768 -13.13 30.00 21.10
CA ILE A 768 -13.33 31.37 20.62
C ILE A 768 -12.65 32.38 21.57
N ASN A 769 -12.66 32.13 22.88
CA ASN A 769 -12.05 33.03 23.85
C ASN A 769 -10.52 32.96 23.81
N SER A 770 -9.94 31.76 23.67
CA SER A 770 -8.50 31.55 23.55
C SER A 770 -7.93 32.14 22.25
N ALA A 771 -8.57 31.86 21.11
CA ALA A 771 -8.15 32.38 19.80
C ALA A 771 -8.30 33.91 19.71
N ALA A 772 -9.34 34.48 20.32
CA ALA A 772 -9.52 35.94 20.43
C ALA A 772 -8.44 36.60 21.31
N ASN A 773 -7.94 35.90 22.33
CA ASN A 773 -6.92 36.42 23.23
C ASN A 773 -5.52 36.47 22.57
N ALA A 774 -5.17 35.45 21.78
CA ALA A 774 -3.93 35.41 20.99
C ALA A 774 -3.88 36.52 19.92
N SER A 775 -5.03 36.88 19.34
CA SER A 775 -5.16 37.92 18.32
C SER A 775 -5.08 39.36 18.87
N CYS A 776 -5.19 39.54 20.19
CA CYS A 776 -5.26 40.85 20.83
C CYS A 776 -3.88 41.45 21.18
N TRP A 777 -2.80 40.69 20.93
CA TRP A 777 -1.40 41.07 21.22
C TRP A 777 -0.55 41.39 19.98
N LEU A 778 -1.15 41.52 18.79
CA LEU A 778 -0.49 41.95 17.54
C LEU A 778 -0.77 43.41 17.17
#